data_AF-A0A4X1V418-F1
#
_entry.id   AF-A0A4X1V418-F1
#
_cell.length_a   1.000
_cell.length_b   1.000
_cell.length_c   1.000
_cell.angle_alpha   90.00
_cell.angle_beta   90.00
_cell.angle_gamma   90.00
#
_symmetry.space_group_name_H-M   'P 1'
#
loop_
_entity.id
_entity.type
_entity.pdbx_description
1 polymer ?
#
loop_
_entity_poly.entity_id
_entity_poly.type
_entity_poly.pdbx_seq_one_letter_code
_entity_poly.pdbx_strand_id
1 'polypeptide(L)'
;MGEAEKFHYIYSCDLDINVQLKIGSLEGKREQKSYKAVLEDPMLKFSGLYQETCSDLYVTCQVFAEGKPLALPVRTSYKAFSTRWNWNEWLKLPVKYPDLPRNAQVALTIWDVYGPGKAVPVGGTTVSLFGKYGMFRQGMHDLKVWPNVEADGSEPTKTPGRTSSTLSEDQMSRLAKLTKAHRQGHMVKVDWLDRLTFREIEMINESEKRSSNFMYLMVEFRCVKCDDKEYGIVYYEKENLVESKHHKLARSLRSGPSDHDLKPNAATRDQLNIIVSYPPTKQLTYEEQDLVWKFRYYLTNQEKALTKFLKCVNWDLPQEAKQALELLGKWKPMDVEDSLELLSSHYTNPTVRRYAVARLRQADDEDLLMYLLQLVQALKYENFDDIKNGLEPTKKESQGSVSESVSNSGIGSAEIDSSQIITSPLPPVSSPPPASKTKESSDGESLEQDLCTFLISRACKNSTLANYLYWYVIVECEDQDTQQRDPKTHEMYLNVMRRFSQALLKGDKSVRVMRSLLAAQQTFVDRLVHLMKAVQRESGNRKKKNERLQALLGDNEKMNLSDVELIPLPLEPQVKIRGIIPETATLFKSALMPAQLFFKTEDGGKYPVIFKHGDDLRQDQLILQIISLMDKLLRKENLDLKLTPYKVLATSTKHGFMQFIQSVPVAEVLDTEGSIQNFFRKYAPSENGPNGISAEVMDTYVKSCAGYCVITYILGVGDRHLDNLLLTKTGKLFHIDFGYILGRDPKPLPPPMKLNKEMVEGMGGTQSEQYQEFRKQCYTAFLHLRRYSNLILNLFSLMVDANIPDIALEPDKTVKKVQDKFRLDLSDEEAVHYMQSLIDESVHALFAAVVEQIHKFAQYWRK
;
A
#
# COMPACT_ATOMS: atom_id res chain seq x y z
N MET A 1 -31.81 -17.37 4.82
CA MET A 1 -30.34 -17.50 4.70
C MET A 1 -29.82 -17.93 6.06
N GLY A 2 -28.86 -18.86 6.12
CA GLY A 2 -28.19 -19.16 7.38
C GLY A 2 -27.22 -18.04 7.76
N GLU A 3 -26.97 -17.84 9.05
CA GLU A 3 -25.86 -17.01 9.50
C GLU A 3 -24.53 -17.63 9.04
N ALA A 4 -23.59 -16.81 8.56
CA ALA A 4 -22.27 -17.31 8.19
C ALA A 4 -21.51 -17.78 9.44
N GLU A 5 -20.97 -19.00 9.42
CA GLU A 5 -20.18 -19.56 10.53
C GLU A 5 -18.99 -18.65 10.86
N LYS A 6 -19.06 -17.94 12.00
CA LYS A 6 -17.99 -17.07 12.47
C LYS A 6 -16.85 -17.93 13.00
N PHE A 7 -15.80 -18.10 12.19
CA PHE A 7 -14.62 -18.87 12.56
C PHE A 7 -13.73 -18.07 13.52
N HIS A 8 -13.64 -18.51 14.78
CA HIS A 8 -12.77 -17.88 15.80
C HIS A 8 -11.36 -18.45 15.74
N TYR A 9 -10.36 -17.58 15.56
CA TYR A 9 -8.95 -17.96 15.45
C TYR A 9 -8.02 -16.99 16.18
N ILE A 10 -6.80 -17.44 16.45
CA ILE A 10 -5.73 -16.65 17.05
C ILE A 10 -4.39 -17.02 16.40
N TYR A 11 -3.49 -16.06 16.26
CA TYR A 11 -2.18 -16.29 15.64
C TYR A 11 -1.17 -16.92 16.61
N SER A 12 -0.30 -17.79 16.11
CA SER A 12 0.76 -18.44 16.90
C SER A 12 1.72 -17.44 17.56
N CYS A 13 2.03 -16.33 16.87
CA CYS A 13 2.88 -15.26 17.40
C CYS A 13 2.27 -14.49 18.58
N ASP A 14 0.94 -14.55 18.77
CA ASP A 14 0.21 -13.75 19.75
C ASP A 14 -0.12 -14.53 21.05
N LEU A 15 0.42 -15.76 21.18
CA LEU A 15 0.20 -16.67 22.30
C LEU A 15 1.49 -16.90 23.11
N ASP A 16 1.85 -15.99 24.02
CA ASP A 16 3.08 -16.09 24.84
C ASP A 16 3.01 -17.16 25.97
N ILE A 17 2.67 -18.41 25.60
CA ILE A 17 2.55 -19.55 26.50
C ILE A 17 3.32 -20.75 25.93
N ASN A 18 3.83 -21.61 26.82
CA ASN A 18 4.46 -22.87 26.42
C ASN A 18 3.47 -23.82 25.73
N VAL A 19 3.95 -24.55 24.75
CA VAL A 19 3.20 -25.64 24.10
C VAL A 19 2.91 -26.74 25.13
N GLN A 20 1.66 -27.21 25.14
CA GLN A 20 1.20 -28.29 26.01
C GLN A 20 0.52 -29.39 25.20
N LEU A 21 0.88 -30.63 25.50
CA LEU A 21 0.21 -31.84 25.03
C LEU A 21 0.07 -32.84 26.18
N LYS A 22 -0.83 -33.80 26.02
CA LYS A 22 -1.17 -34.75 27.06
C LYS A 22 -0.98 -36.18 26.56
N ILE A 23 -0.28 -36.99 27.35
CA ILE A 23 -0.10 -38.41 27.10
C ILE A 23 -1.29 -39.15 27.70
N GLY A 24 -2.07 -39.80 26.83
CA GLY A 24 -3.30 -40.53 27.19
C GLY A 24 -3.02 -41.99 27.51
N SER A 25 -3.65 -42.88 26.74
CA SER A 25 -3.48 -44.33 26.76
C SER A 25 -2.50 -44.81 25.68
N LEU A 26 -1.96 -46.01 25.89
CA LEU A 26 -1.27 -46.80 24.87
C LEU A 26 -2.05 -48.11 24.68
N GLU A 27 -2.49 -48.38 23.46
CA GLU A 27 -3.39 -49.48 23.10
C GLU A 27 -2.78 -50.33 21.97
N GLY A 28 -3.12 -51.62 21.92
CA GLY A 28 -2.57 -52.59 20.96
C GLY A 28 -1.77 -53.71 21.62
N LYS A 29 -1.14 -54.57 20.82
CA LYS A 29 -0.35 -55.72 21.30
C LYS A 29 1.15 -55.44 21.23
N ARG A 30 1.87 -55.84 22.27
CA ARG A 30 3.34 -55.84 22.33
C ARG A 30 3.83 -57.27 22.08
N GLU A 31 4.71 -57.47 21.10
CA GLU A 31 5.21 -58.79 20.75
C GLU A 31 6.14 -59.35 21.84
N GLN A 32 5.88 -60.57 22.31
CA GLN A 32 6.77 -61.28 23.23
C GLN A 32 7.98 -61.83 22.44
N LYS A 33 9.19 -61.49 22.88
CA LYS A 33 10.42 -62.00 22.25
C LYS A 33 10.53 -63.52 22.44
N SER A 34 11.08 -64.20 21.44
CA SER A 34 11.23 -65.66 21.46
C SER A 34 12.11 -66.15 22.61
N TYR A 35 11.91 -67.39 23.05
CA TYR A 35 12.67 -68.01 24.15
C TYR A 35 14.20 -67.90 23.95
N LYS A 36 14.68 -67.97 22.69
CA LYS A 36 16.10 -67.78 22.36
C LYS A 36 16.62 -66.40 22.79
N ALA A 37 15.87 -65.33 22.58
CA ALA A 37 16.27 -63.99 22.99
C ALA A 37 16.35 -63.86 24.52
N VAL A 38 15.51 -64.57 25.27
CA VAL A 38 15.54 -64.59 26.75
C VAL A 38 16.76 -65.35 27.29
N LEU A 39 17.31 -66.30 26.53
CA LEU A 39 18.60 -66.94 26.83
C LEU A 39 19.79 -66.02 26.52
N GLU A 40 19.69 -65.20 25.48
CA GLU A 40 20.72 -64.24 25.05
C GLU A 40 20.77 -62.98 25.95
N ASP A 41 19.63 -62.50 26.45
CA ASP A 41 19.52 -61.44 27.46
C ASP A 41 18.67 -61.91 28.66
N PRO A 42 19.28 -62.49 29.70
CA PRO A 42 18.60 -62.96 30.91
C PRO A 42 17.92 -61.87 31.77
N MET A 43 18.05 -60.58 31.42
CA MET A 43 17.25 -59.51 32.03
C MET A 43 15.85 -59.40 31.42
N LEU A 44 15.62 -59.91 30.20
CA LEU A 44 14.30 -59.83 29.53
C LEU A 44 13.16 -60.40 30.37
N LYS A 45 13.41 -61.41 31.20
CA LYS A 45 12.42 -61.98 32.14
C LYS A 45 11.88 -60.98 33.18
N PHE A 46 12.58 -59.86 33.40
CA PHE A 46 12.15 -58.77 34.26
C PHE A 46 11.42 -57.64 33.50
N SER A 47 11.32 -57.73 32.17
CA SER A 47 10.37 -56.91 31.42
C SER A 47 8.95 -57.37 31.71
N GLY A 48 8.02 -56.42 31.82
CA GLY A 48 6.58 -56.70 31.87
C GLY A 48 5.99 -57.26 30.57
N LEU A 49 6.81 -57.92 29.74
CA LEU A 49 6.40 -58.89 28.72
C LEU A 49 6.16 -60.29 29.30
N TYR A 50 6.74 -60.59 30.46
CA TYR A 50 6.73 -61.91 31.11
C TYR A 50 6.17 -61.87 32.55
N GLN A 51 5.46 -60.80 32.89
CA GLN A 51 4.79 -60.57 34.18
C GLN A 51 3.26 -60.55 33.96
N GLU A 52 2.49 -60.79 35.02
CA GLU A 52 1.02 -60.75 34.95
C GLU A 52 0.45 -59.32 34.86
N THR A 53 1.24 -58.32 35.26
CA THR A 53 0.92 -56.88 35.19
C THR A 53 1.53 -56.22 33.95
N CYS A 54 0.93 -55.10 33.52
CA CYS A 54 1.50 -54.28 32.45
C CYS A 54 2.94 -53.81 32.78
N SER A 55 3.76 -53.63 31.75
CA SER A 55 5.14 -53.13 31.91
C SER A 55 5.14 -51.67 32.39
N ASP A 56 6.10 -51.30 33.26
CA ASP A 56 6.32 -49.93 33.69
C ASP A 56 7.00 -49.09 32.60
N LEU A 57 6.18 -48.43 31.77
CA LEU A 57 6.62 -47.64 30.64
C LEU A 57 6.65 -46.14 30.93
N TYR A 58 7.56 -45.41 30.29
CA TYR A 58 7.53 -43.94 30.24
C TYR A 58 7.63 -43.42 28.80
N VAL A 59 7.12 -42.21 28.55
CA VAL A 59 7.17 -41.57 27.23
C VAL A 59 8.07 -40.33 27.30
N THR A 60 9.02 -40.21 26.37
CA THR A 60 9.77 -38.97 26.12
C THR A 60 9.18 -38.25 24.91
N CYS A 61 9.04 -36.95 25.02
CA CYS A 61 8.46 -36.06 24.02
C CYS A 61 9.44 -34.92 23.72
N GLN A 62 9.78 -34.71 22.43
CA GLN A 62 10.70 -33.67 21.99
C GLN A 62 10.22 -33.01 20.70
N VAL A 63 10.44 -31.70 20.56
CA VAL A 63 10.05 -30.91 19.38
C VAL A 63 11.24 -30.72 18.45
N PHE A 64 11.01 -30.92 17.15
CA PHE A 64 11.98 -30.80 16.08
C PHE A 64 11.48 -29.89 14.95
N ALA A 65 12.39 -29.32 14.18
CA ALA A 65 12.15 -28.75 12.85
C ALA A 65 13.41 -28.96 11.99
N GLU A 66 13.28 -29.25 10.70
CA GLU A 66 14.41 -29.51 9.78
C GLU A 66 15.37 -30.62 10.28
N GLY A 67 14.85 -31.63 11.01
CA GLY A 67 15.69 -32.66 11.64
C GLY A 67 16.44 -32.22 12.90
N LYS A 68 16.36 -30.95 13.32
CA LYS A 68 17.07 -30.38 14.48
C LYS A 68 16.12 -30.27 15.69
N PRO A 69 16.53 -30.63 16.91
CA PRO A 69 15.70 -30.44 18.10
C PRO A 69 15.61 -28.96 18.47
N LEU A 70 14.39 -28.45 18.65
CA LEU A 70 14.14 -27.06 19.09
C LEU A 70 14.20 -26.90 20.62
N ALA A 71 14.03 -27.99 21.36
CA ALA A 71 14.01 -28.00 22.82
C ALA A 71 14.54 -29.32 23.40
N LEU A 72 14.83 -29.32 24.70
CA LEU A 72 15.18 -30.54 25.44
C LEU A 72 13.99 -31.52 25.53
N PRO A 73 14.24 -32.85 25.58
CA PRO A 73 13.17 -33.83 25.72
C PRO A 73 12.54 -33.75 27.12
N VAL A 74 11.21 -33.79 27.17
CA VAL A 74 10.41 -33.88 28.41
C VAL A 74 9.89 -35.31 28.54
N ARG A 75 9.91 -35.89 29.75
CA ARG A 75 9.37 -37.24 30.01
C ARG A 75 8.13 -37.20 30.88
N THR A 76 7.27 -38.21 30.75
CA THR A 76 6.21 -38.53 31.71
C THR A 76 6.77 -38.84 33.09
N SER A 77 5.97 -38.61 34.12
CA SER A 77 6.21 -39.09 35.47
C SER A 77 6.25 -40.62 35.52
N TYR A 78 6.95 -41.19 36.50
CA TYR A 78 6.89 -42.63 36.77
C TYR A 78 5.49 -43.03 37.26
N LYS A 79 4.98 -44.16 36.76
CA LYS A 79 3.67 -44.69 37.10
C LYS A 79 3.68 -46.21 36.94
N ALA A 80 3.28 -46.93 37.98
CA ALA A 80 3.09 -48.38 37.90
C ALA A 80 1.77 -48.70 37.18
N PHE A 81 1.76 -49.71 36.30
CA PHE A 81 0.57 -50.09 35.53
C PHE A 81 0.05 -51.49 35.90
N SER A 82 -1.22 -51.58 36.32
CA SER A 82 -1.86 -52.85 36.62
C SER A 82 -2.40 -53.54 35.35
N THR A 83 -3.45 -52.98 34.75
CA THR A 83 -4.23 -53.63 33.68
C THR A 83 -4.26 -52.89 32.34
N ARG A 84 -3.81 -51.63 32.28
CA ARG A 84 -3.66 -50.86 31.04
C ARG A 84 -2.66 -49.71 31.18
N TRP A 85 -1.96 -49.39 30.09
CA TRP A 85 -1.12 -48.20 29.99
C TRP A 85 -2.00 -46.95 29.79
N ASN A 86 -2.09 -46.12 30.81
CA ASN A 86 -2.80 -44.84 30.76
C ASN A 86 -2.12 -43.83 31.70
N TRP A 87 -1.38 -42.88 31.14
CA TRP A 87 -0.71 -41.82 31.90
C TRP A 87 -1.72 -40.76 32.35
N ASN A 88 -2.52 -40.23 31.40
CA ASN A 88 -3.43 -39.09 31.56
C ASN A 88 -2.72 -37.80 32.03
N GLU A 89 -1.49 -37.59 31.58
CA GLU A 89 -0.55 -36.58 32.08
C GLU A 89 -0.32 -35.46 31.06
N TRP A 90 -0.41 -34.19 31.48
CA TRP A 90 -0.08 -33.02 30.65
C TRP A 90 1.42 -32.70 30.75
N LEU A 91 2.13 -32.77 29.62
CA LEU A 91 3.52 -32.35 29.49
C LEU A 91 3.59 -30.90 29.00
N LYS A 92 4.27 -30.04 29.76
CA LYS A 92 4.62 -28.67 29.37
C LYS A 92 5.98 -28.71 28.65
N LEU A 93 6.00 -28.37 27.36
CA LEU A 93 7.22 -28.44 26.55
C LEU A 93 8.09 -27.17 26.71
N PRO A 94 9.42 -27.23 26.51
CA PRO A 94 10.32 -26.09 26.72
C PRO A 94 10.36 -25.10 25.54
N VAL A 95 9.22 -24.91 24.85
CA VAL A 95 9.06 -24.06 23.66
C VAL A 95 7.70 -23.37 23.73
N LYS A 96 7.58 -22.11 23.26
CA LYS A 96 6.31 -21.37 23.19
C LYS A 96 5.69 -21.44 21.78
N TYR A 97 4.40 -21.07 21.66
CA TYR A 97 3.74 -21.00 20.35
C TYR A 97 4.37 -20.03 19.33
N PRO A 98 4.95 -18.86 19.72
CA PRO A 98 5.65 -17.97 18.79
C PRO A 98 7.00 -18.53 18.30
N ASP A 99 7.61 -19.45 19.06
CA ASP A 99 8.91 -20.07 18.74
C ASP A 99 8.76 -21.29 17.81
N LEU A 100 7.54 -21.71 17.44
CA LEU A 100 7.30 -22.87 16.58
C LEU A 100 7.29 -22.47 15.10
N PRO A 101 8.27 -22.90 14.27
CA PRO A 101 8.21 -22.73 12.82
C PRO A 101 7.14 -23.64 12.18
N ARG A 102 6.68 -23.30 10.97
CA ARG A 102 5.55 -23.96 10.30
C ARG A 102 5.72 -25.47 10.10
N ASN A 103 6.95 -25.95 9.90
CA ASN A 103 7.28 -27.37 9.72
C ASN A 103 7.47 -28.13 11.05
N ALA A 104 7.38 -27.47 12.21
CA ALA A 104 7.67 -28.09 13.50
C ALA A 104 6.88 -29.38 13.73
N GLN A 105 7.57 -30.39 14.27
CA GLN A 105 7.05 -31.72 14.56
C GLN A 105 7.35 -32.10 16.01
N VAL A 106 6.55 -33.00 16.56
CA VAL A 106 6.80 -33.60 17.86
C VAL A 106 7.01 -35.10 17.72
N ALA A 107 8.13 -35.56 18.27
CA ALA A 107 8.56 -36.95 18.30
C ALA A 107 8.33 -37.51 19.72
N LEU A 108 7.68 -38.67 19.82
CA LEU A 108 7.34 -39.34 21.07
C LEU A 108 7.87 -40.78 21.07
N THR A 109 8.82 -41.09 21.96
CA THR A 109 9.38 -42.43 22.16
C THR A 109 8.86 -43.03 23.46
N ILE A 110 8.37 -44.27 23.40
CA ILE A 110 7.94 -45.06 24.55
C ILE A 110 9.09 -45.98 24.97
N TRP A 111 9.39 -46.04 26.26
CA TRP A 111 10.55 -46.74 26.83
C TRP A 111 10.13 -47.78 27.87
N ASP A 112 10.78 -48.95 27.85
CA ASP A 112 10.68 -50.01 28.87
C ASP A 112 11.97 -50.08 29.69
N VAL A 113 11.86 -50.18 31.02
CA VAL A 113 12.98 -50.11 31.98
C VAL A 113 13.22 -51.47 32.61
N TYR A 114 13.55 -52.46 31.78
CA TYR A 114 13.75 -53.84 32.23
C TYR A 114 15.17 -54.15 32.75
N GLY A 115 15.86 -53.16 33.33
CA GLY A 115 17.17 -53.40 33.95
C GLY A 115 17.83 -52.18 34.59
N PRO A 116 18.87 -52.39 35.43
CA PRO A 116 19.57 -51.29 36.11
C PRO A 116 20.27 -50.38 35.09
N GLY A 117 19.84 -49.12 35.04
CA GLY A 117 20.44 -48.09 34.19
C GLY A 117 20.21 -48.26 32.68
N LYS A 118 19.32 -49.15 32.24
CA LYS A 118 19.00 -49.37 30.82
C LYS A 118 17.51 -49.19 30.57
N ALA A 119 17.19 -48.34 29.60
CA ALA A 119 15.88 -48.22 28.99
C ALA A 119 15.99 -48.64 27.52
N VAL A 120 14.96 -49.33 26.99
CA VAL A 120 14.91 -49.80 25.60
C VAL A 120 13.67 -49.23 24.92
N PRO A 121 13.75 -48.71 23.69
CA PRO A 121 12.58 -48.19 22.99
C PRO A 121 11.59 -49.32 22.69
N VAL A 122 10.38 -49.21 23.21
CA VAL A 122 9.22 -50.03 22.83
C VAL A 122 8.73 -49.61 21.45
N GLY A 123 8.79 -48.31 21.16
CA GLY A 123 8.51 -47.77 19.84
C GLY A 123 8.40 -46.24 19.81
N GLY A 124 8.41 -45.70 18.61
CA GLY A 124 8.44 -44.26 18.33
C GLY A 124 7.27 -43.80 17.45
N THR A 125 6.84 -42.56 17.62
CA THR A 125 5.85 -41.91 16.77
C THR A 125 6.09 -40.41 16.65
N THR A 126 6.05 -39.89 15.42
CA THR A 126 6.29 -38.47 15.11
C THR A 126 5.09 -37.88 14.37
N VAL A 127 4.68 -36.67 14.73
CA VAL A 127 3.57 -35.95 14.09
C VAL A 127 3.86 -34.45 13.99
N SER A 128 3.49 -33.83 12.86
CA SER A 128 3.61 -32.37 12.68
C SER A 128 2.73 -31.61 13.69
N LEU A 129 3.19 -30.50 14.22
CA LEU A 129 2.40 -29.64 15.12
C LEU A 129 1.35 -28.81 14.36
N PHE A 130 1.68 -28.40 13.13
CA PHE A 130 0.74 -27.75 12.22
C PHE A 130 0.22 -28.71 11.14
N GLY A 131 -1.02 -28.48 10.68
CA GLY A 131 -1.62 -29.14 9.52
C GLY A 131 -1.29 -28.44 8.19
N LYS A 132 -1.70 -29.03 7.06
CA LYS A 132 -1.47 -28.51 5.70
C LYS A 132 -1.82 -27.02 5.55
N TYR A 133 -2.93 -26.60 6.16
CA TYR A 133 -3.46 -25.23 6.13
C TYR A 133 -2.91 -24.31 7.24
N GLY A 134 -1.81 -24.67 7.90
CA GLY A 134 -1.18 -23.84 8.94
C GLY A 134 -1.89 -23.83 10.31
N MET A 135 -3.05 -24.47 10.46
CA MET A 135 -3.67 -24.64 11.78
C MET A 135 -2.86 -25.58 12.67
N PHE A 136 -2.66 -25.22 13.94
CA PHE A 136 -2.10 -26.10 14.97
C PHE A 136 -3.05 -27.27 15.27
N ARG A 137 -2.52 -28.44 15.63
CA ARG A 137 -3.36 -29.60 16.02
C ARG A 137 -4.03 -29.37 17.36
N GLN A 138 -5.31 -29.72 17.47
CA GLN A 138 -6.12 -29.53 18.67
C GLN A 138 -7.00 -30.77 18.89
N GLY A 139 -7.26 -31.09 20.16
CA GLY A 139 -8.03 -32.26 20.55
C GLY A 139 -7.22 -33.57 20.54
N MET A 140 -7.94 -34.69 20.63
CA MET A 140 -7.38 -36.04 20.75
C MET A 140 -6.99 -36.62 19.38
N HIS A 141 -5.81 -37.23 19.30
CA HIS A 141 -5.32 -37.98 18.15
C HIS A 141 -4.69 -39.29 18.60
N ASP A 142 -5.13 -40.40 18.02
CA ASP A 142 -4.40 -41.66 18.08
C ASP A 142 -3.24 -41.64 17.08
N LEU A 143 -2.02 -41.91 17.55
CA LEU A 143 -0.80 -41.92 16.77
C LEU A 143 -0.24 -43.34 16.67
N LYS A 144 0.01 -43.80 15.44
CA LYS A 144 0.61 -45.12 15.19
C LYS A 144 2.04 -45.17 15.74
N VAL A 145 2.33 -46.14 16.59
CA VAL A 145 3.67 -46.40 17.14
C VAL A 145 4.41 -47.42 16.26
N TRP A 146 5.65 -47.11 15.90
CA TRP A 146 6.54 -47.98 15.16
C TRP A 146 7.41 -48.79 16.14
N PRO A 147 7.37 -50.12 16.12
CA PRO A 147 7.93 -50.95 17.20
C PRO A 147 9.47 -50.99 17.18
N ASN A 148 10.08 -51.06 18.36
CA ASN A 148 11.53 -51.21 18.59
C ASN A 148 12.43 -50.10 17.98
N VAL A 149 11.88 -48.93 17.64
CA VAL A 149 12.62 -47.77 17.14
C VAL A 149 12.35 -46.53 17.99
N GLU A 150 13.32 -45.62 18.08
CA GLU A 150 13.12 -44.29 18.65
C GLU A 150 12.40 -43.38 17.64
N ALA A 151 11.61 -42.43 18.15
CA ALA A 151 10.93 -41.45 17.32
C ALA A 151 11.92 -40.42 16.76
N ASP A 152 11.89 -40.20 15.45
CA ASP A 152 12.80 -39.28 14.76
C ASP A 152 12.09 -38.02 14.26
N GLY A 153 12.78 -36.88 14.29
CA GLY A 153 12.31 -35.62 13.75
C GLY A 153 12.75 -35.32 12.32
N SER A 154 13.19 -36.31 11.53
CA SER A 154 13.71 -36.03 10.17
C SER A 154 12.60 -35.67 9.18
N GLU A 155 12.99 -35.09 8.05
CA GLU A 155 12.07 -34.70 6.98
C GLU A 155 12.45 -35.44 5.68
N PRO A 156 11.69 -36.48 5.25
CA PRO A 156 10.56 -37.11 5.94
C PRO A 156 10.97 -37.93 7.17
N THR A 157 10.04 -38.11 8.11
CA THR A 157 10.26 -38.92 9.33
C THR A 157 10.14 -40.41 9.03
N LYS A 158 10.94 -41.24 9.73
CA LYS A 158 10.91 -42.70 9.64
C LYS A 158 9.84 -43.32 10.55
N THR A 159 9.36 -42.57 11.54
CA THR A 159 8.32 -42.99 12.49
C THR A 159 6.99 -42.22 12.35
N PRO A 160 6.39 -42.04 11.16
CA PRO A 160 5.20 -41.21 10.99
C PRO A 160 3.98 -41.77 11.75
N GLY A 161 3.48 -41.03 12.73
CA GLY A 161 2.32 -41.39 13.54
C GLY A 161 0.98 -41.32 12.79
N ARG A 162 0.97 -40.70 11.60
CA ARG A 162 -0.19 -40.61 10.70
C ARG A 162 0.25 -40.92 9.26
N THR A 163 0.00 -42.13 8.80
CA THR A 163 0.27 -42.56 7.41
C THR A 163 -0.77 -42.01 6.44
N SER A 164 -0.34 -41.39 5.35
CA SER A 164 -1.23 -40.60 4.46
C SER A 164 -1.93 -41.40 3.36
N SER A 165 -1.82 -42.74 3.34
CA SER A 165 -2.21 -43.54 2.17
C SER A 165 -2.57 -44.99 2.50
N THR A 166 -3.87 -45.31 2.53
CA THR A 166 -4.47 -46.44 1.77
C THR A 166 -5.99 -46.45 1.86
N LEU A 167 -6.66 -46.09 0.76
CA LEU A 167 -7.88 -46.68 0.19
C LEU A 167 -8.89 -47.46 1.08
N SER A 168 -9.30 -46.91 2.20
CA SER A 168 -10.62 -47.14 2.82
C SER A 168 -10.95 -46.00 3.81
N GLU A 169 -12.24 -45.76 4.07
CA GLU A 169 -12.62 -45.03 5.29
C GLU A 169 -12.58 -45.99 6.48
N ASP A 170 -11.36 -46.18 7.01
CA ASP A 170 -11.09 -46.73 8.33
C ASP A 170 -12.14 -46.23 9.35
N GLN A 171 -12.81 -47.16 10.05
CA GLN A 171 -13.99 -46.82 10.86
C GLN A 171 -13.59 -45.87 11.99
N MET A 172 -12.43 -46.08 12.63
CA MET A 172 -11.86 -45.14 13.60
C MET A 172 -11.78 -43.71 13.04
N SER A 173 -11.30 -43.54 11.81
CA SER A 173 -11.18 -42.24 11.13
C SER A 173 -12.54 -41.60 10.85
N ARG A 174 -13.53 -42.40 10.43
CA ARG A 174 -14.92 -41.93 10.19
C ARG A 174 -15.63 -41.55 11.49
N LEU A 175 -15.52 -42.37 12.53
CA LEU A 175 -16.11 -42.12 13.85
C LEU A 175 -15.45 -40.92 14.54
N ALA A 176 -14.14 -40.68 14.33
CA ALA A 176 -13.46 -39.48 14.81
C ALA A 176 -13.98 -38.19 14.13
N LYS A 177 -14.26 -38.21 12.81
CA LYS A 177 -14.89 -37.08 12.10
C LYS A 177 -16.28 -36.76 12.70
N LEU A 178 -17.11 -37.78 12.88
CA LEU A 178 -18.47 -37.64 13.42
C LEU A 178 -18.45 -37.15 14.89
N THR A 179 -17.57 -37.71 15.71
CA THR A 179 -17.32 -37.25 17.09
C THR A 179 -16.93 -35.77 17.14
N LYS A 180 -16.12 -35.30 16.18
CA LYS A 180 -15.75 -33.89 16.09
C LYS A 180 -16.95 -33.01 15.71
N ALA A 181 -17.73 -33.41 14.71
CA ALA A 181 -18.92 -32.68 14.26
C ALA A 181 -19.96 -32.51 15.38
N HIS A 182 -20.18 -33.55 16.19
CA HIS A 182 -21.04 -33.51 17.38
C HIS A 182 -20.52 -32.54 18.45
N ARG A 183 -19.23 -32.64 18.82
CA ARG A 183 -18.59 -31.73 19.79
C ARG A 183 -18.69 -30.26 19.36
N GLN A 184 -18.51 -30.00 18.06
CA GLN A 184 -18.64 -28.67 17.46
C GLN A 184 -20.09 -28.17 17.29
N GLY A 185 -21.10 -29.00 17.57
CA GLY A 185 -22.52 -28.60 17.55
C GLY A 185 -23.24 -28.74 16.20
N HIS A 186 -22.62 -29.35 15.19
CA HIS A 186 -23.27 -29.63 13.89
C HIS A 186 -24.23 -30.85 13.96
N MET A 187 -24.45 -31.41 15.16
CA MET A 187 -25.40 -32.49 15.44
C MET A 187 -26.18 -32.17 16.72
N VAL A 188 -27.45 -32.56 16.77
CA VAL A 188 -28.29 -32.37 17.96
C VAL A 188 -27.79 -33.27 19.09
N LYS A 189 -27.55 -32.69 20.26
CA LYS A 189 -27.12 -33.42 21.46
C LYS A 189 -28.31 -34.08 22.13
N VAL A 190 -28.14 -35.34 22.54
CA VAL A 190 -29.17 -36.17 23.17
C VAL A 190 -28.50 -37.01 24.25
N ASP A 191 -28.34 -36.45 25.45
CA ASP A 191 -27.45 -36.95 26.51
C ASP A 191 -27.46 -38.47 26.77
N TRP A 192 -28.62 -39.12 26.72
CA TRP A 192 -28.73 -40.57 26.95
C TRP A 192 -28.21 -41.39 25.75
N LEU A 193 -28.49 -40.94 24.54
CA LEU A 193 -28.06 -41.58 23.29
C LEU A 193 -26.58 -41.30 23.06
N ASP A 194 -26.13 -40.06 23.27
CA ASP A 194 -24.73 -39.65 23.15
C ASP A 194 -23.82 -40.50 24.07
N ARG A 195 -24.24 -40.79 25.30
CA ARG A 195 -23.51 -41.67 26.24
C ARG A 195 -23.40 -43.11 25.73
N LEU A 196 -24.42 -43.64 25.06
CA LEU A 196 -24.38 -44.96 24.45
C LEU A 196 -23.51 -44.95 23.19
N THR A 197 -23.69 -43.98 22.30
CA THR A 197 -22.95 -43.84 21.04
C THR A 197 -21.46 -43.61 21.27
N PHE A 198 -21.05 -42.75 22.22
CA PHE A 198 -19.63 -42.58 22.53
C PHE A 198 -19.00 -43.83 23.15
N ARG A 199 -19.74 -44.58 23.96
CA ARG A 199 -19.29 -45.87 24.49
C ARG A 199 -19.14 -46.92 23.38
N GLU A 200 -20.06 -46.96 22.41
CA GLU A 200 -19.97 -47.87 21.27
C GLU A 200 -18.77 -47.51 20.38
N ILE A 201 -18.52 -46.22 20.13
CA ILE A 201 -17.33 -45.72 19.42
C ILE A 201 -16.04 -46.10 20.17
N GLU A 202 -16.01 -45.99 21.50
CA GLU A 202 -14.87 -46.42 22.33
C GLU A 202 -14.61 -47.94 22.18
N MET A 203 -15.65 -48.77 22.26
CA MET A 203 -15.53 -50.23 22.11
C MET A 203 -15.12 -50.64 20.68
N ILE A 204 -15.66 -50.01 19.64
CA ILE A 204 -15.27 -50.25 18.24
C ILE A 204 -13.79 -49.92 18.06
N ASN A 205 -13.38 -48.70 18.41
CA ASN A 205 -11.98 -48.26 18.27
C ASN A 205 -11.02 -49.14 19.07
N GLU A 206 -11.38 -49.53 20.30
CA GLU A 206 -10.55 -50.43 21.11
C GLU A 206 -10.44 -51.84 20.48
N SER A 207 -11.55 -52.39 19.95
CA SER A 207 -11.53 -53.69 19.26
C SER A 207 -10.65 -53.67 18.01
N GLU A 208 -10.72 -52.59 17.22
CA GLU A 208 -9.99 -52.43 15.97
C GLU A 208 -8.47 -52.28 16.26
N LYS A 209 -8.09 -51.44 17.24
CA LYS A 209 -6.70 -51.34 17.74
C LYS A 209 -6.17 -52.66 18.32
N ARG A 210 -6.98 -53.43 19.06
CA ARG A 210 -6.60 -54.75 19.60
C ARG A 210 -6.46 -55.83 18.51
N SER A 211 -7.10 -55.64 17.35
CA SER A 211 -6.96 -56.51 16.18
C SER A 211 -5.74 -56.17 15.32
N SER A 212 -5.27 -54.91 15.36
CA SER A 212 -4.11 -54.42 14.64
C SER A 212 -2.79 -55.01 15.13
N ASN A 213 -1.82 -55.14 14.22
CA ASN A 213 -0.44 -55.54 14.50
C ASN A 213 0.45 -54.36 14.95
N PHE A 214 -0.15 -53.21 15.29
CA PHE A 214 0.55 -52.00 15.72
C PHE A 214 0.01 -51.49 17.05
N MET A 215 0.85 -50.79 17.81
CA MET A 215 0.42 -50.04 18.99
C MET A 215 0.01 -48.61 18.59
N TYR A 216 -0.88 -48.00 19.37
CA TYR A 216 -1.40 -46.65 19.16
C TYR A 216 -1.30 -45.87 20.47
N LEU A 217 -0.64 -44.71 20.42
CA LEU A 217 -0.51 -43.78 21.54
C LEU A 217 -1.51 -42.64 21.37
N MET A 218 -2.42 -42.48 22.33
CA MET A 218 -3.37 -41.37 22.33
C MET A 218 -2.69 -40.11 22.87
N VAL A 219 -2.71 -39.04 22.07
CA VAL A 219 -2.16 -37.72 22.42
C VAL A 219 -3.23 -36.65 22.26
N GLU A 220 -3.47 -35.87 23.31
CA GLU A 220 -4.42 -34.76 23.32
C GLU A 220 -3.67 -33.41 23.27
N PHE A 221 -3.90 -32.63 22.22
CA PHE A 221 -3.34 -31.29 22.04
C PHE A 221 -4.30 -30.22 22.57
N ARG A 222 -3.75 -29.18 23.22
CA ARG A 222 -4.55 -28.16 23.92
C ARG A 222 -5.41 -27.32 22.96
N CYS A 223 -6.72 -27.30 23.19
CA CYS A 223 -7.62 -26.28 22.63
C CYS A 223 -7.50 -24.97 23.44
N VAL A 224 -7.49 -23.83 22.76
CA VAL A 224 -7.60 -22.49 23.39
C VAL A 224 -9.08 -22.16 23.54
N LYS A 225 -9.49 -21.66 24.72
CA LYS A 225 -10.85 -21.16 24.95
C LYS A 225 -10.80 -19.75 25.53
N CYS A 226 -11.68 -18.88 25.04
CA CYS A 226 -11.93 -17.53 25.55
C CYS A 226 -13.45 -17.29 25.48
N ASP A 227 -14.05 -16.81 26.57
CA ASP A 227 -15.48 -16.49 26.66
C ASP A 227 -16.40 -17.61 26.12
N ASP A 228 -16.17 -18.83 26.63
CA ASP A 228 -16.78 -20.12 26.27
C ASP A 228 -16.67 -20.56 24.78
N LYS A 229 -15.95 -19.81 23.94
CA LYS A 229 -15.68 -20.15 22.53
C LYS A 229 -14.33 -20.85 22.39
N GLU A 230 -14.25 -21.81 21.47
CA GLU A 230 -12.99 -22.46 21.09
C GLU A 230 -12.32 -21.69 19.94
N TYR A 231 -11.01 -21.42 20.08
CA TYR A 231 -10.22 -20.68 19.10
C TYR A 231 -9.22 -21.62 18.42
N GLY A 232 -9.23 -21.63 17.08
CA GLY A 232 -8.22 -22.31 16.28
C GLY A 232 -6.91 -21.52 16.27
N ILE A 233 -5.78 -22.13 16.66
CA ILE A 233 -4.47 -21.47 16.52
C ILE A 233 -4.01 -21.61 15.07
N VAL A 234 -3.67 -20.49 14.43
CA VAL A 234 -3.20 -20.41 13.04
C VAL A 234 -1.73 -19.97 13.03
N TYR A 235 -0.88 -20.67 12.26
CA TYR A 235 0.49 -20.25 12.03
C TYR A 235 0.53 -18.87 11.38
N TYR A 236 1.18 -17.93 12.06
CA TYR A 236 1.53 -16.63 11.51
C TYR A 236 2.81 -16.14 12.19
N GLU A 237 3.66 -15.52 11.40
CA GLU A 237 5.01 -15.09 11.72
C GLU A 237 5.12 -13.64 11.27
N LYS A 238 5.31 -12.72 12.24
CA LYS A 238 5.33 -11.27 11.96
C LYS A 238 6.70 -10.82 11.44
N GLU A 239 7.78 -11.42 11.95
CA GLU A 239 9.16 -11.27 11.50
C GLU A 239 9.92 -12.58 11.71
N ASN A 240 10.94 -12.86 10.91
CA ASN A 240 11.87 -13.96 11.18
C ASN A 240 12.76 -13.59 12.39
N LEU A 241 12.52 -14.26 13.52
CA LEU A 241 13.24 -14.01 14.78
C LEU A 241 14.74 -14.34 14.72
N VAL A 242 15.18 -15.16 13.76
CA VAL A 242 16.61 -15.46 13.54
C VAL A 242 17.27 -14.28 12.82
N GLU A 243 16.63 -13.74 11.78
CA GLU A 243 17.12 -12.57 11.04
C GLU A 243 17.13 -11.31 11.93
N SER A 244 16.05 -11.05 12.68
CA SER A 244 15.97 -9.90 13.62
C SER A 244 17.07 -9.96 14.70
N LYS A 245 17.48 -11.17 15.14
CA LYS A 245 18.63 -11.37 16.04
C LYS A 245 19.97 -11.24 15.31
N HIS A 246 20.12 -11.79 14.12
CA HIS A 246 21.34 -11.69 13.32
C HIS A 246 21.67 -10.22 12.99
N HIS A 247 20.69 -9.46 12.52
CA HIS A 247 20.75 -8.03 12.23
C HIS A 247 21.22 -7.22 13.45
N LYS A 248 20.60 -7.43 14.62
CA LYS A 248 21.00 -6.79 15.88
C LYS A 248 22.41 -7.18 16.33
N LEU A 249 22.90 -8.37 16.00
CA LEU A 249 24.28 -8.81 16.27
C LEU A 249 25.29 -8.24 15.25
N ALA A 250 24.95 -8.21 13.97
CA ALA A 250 25.79 -7.67 12.89
C ALA A 250 26.06 -6.16 13.06
N ARG A 251 25.09 -5.43 13.62
CA ARG A 251 25.19 -3.99 13.93
C ARG A 251 25.77 -3.68 15.32
N SER A 252 25.97 -4.68 16.17
CA SER A 252 26.32 -4.51 17.59
C SER A 252 27.77 -4.03 17.83
N LEU A 253 28.01 -2.72 17.65
CA LEU A 253 28.95 -1.82 18.36
C LEU A 253 30.41 -2.22 18.67
N ARG A 254 30.89 -3.41 18.28
CA ARG A 254 32.32 -3.76 18.26
C ARG A 254 33.03 -3.21 17.02
N SER A 255 32.26 -2.86 15.98
CA SER A 255 32.69 -2.04 14.86
C SER A 255 32.80 -0.58 15.31
N GLY A 256 34.03 -0.16 15.64
CA GLY A 256 34.33 1.16 16.19
C GLY A 256 34.53 2.25 15.12
N PRO A 257 35.32 3.30 15.42
CA PRO A 257 35.56 4.45 14.53
C PRO A 257 36.10 4.11 13.12
N SER A 258 36.63 2.91 12.91
CA SER A 258 37.18 2.42 11.64
C SER A 258 36.17 2.38 10.48
N ASP A 259 34.86 2.43 10.76
CA ASP A 259 33.81 2.49 9.73
C ASP A 259 33.90 3.74 8.83
N HIS A 260 34.50 4.83 9.31
CA HIS A 260 34.48 6.13 8.61
C HIS A 260 35.38 6.17 7.36
N ASP A 261 36.35 5.26 7.25
CA ASP A 261 37.26 5.12 6.10
C ASP A 261 36.92 3.91 5.20
N LEU A 262 35.86 3.16 5.52
CA LEU A 262 35.46 1.98 4.74
C LEU A 262 35.03 2.35 3.32
N LYS A 263 35.79 1.89 2.33
CA LYS A 263 35.45 1.98 0.91
C LYS A 263 35.09 0.59 0.38
N PRO A 264 33.98 0.43 -0.38
CA PRO A 264 33.61 -0.86 -0.95
C PRO A 264 34.62 -1.29 -2.03
N ASN A 265 34.84 -2.60 -2.16
CA ASN A 265 35.52 -3.16 -3.34
C ASN A 265 34.61 -3.06 -4.59
N ALA A 266 35.12 -3.39 -5.78
CA ALA A 266 34.36 -3.27 -7.02
C ALA A 266 33.01 -4.01 -6.99
N ALA A 267 33.00 -5.30 -6.65
CA ALA A 267 31.77 -6.10 -6.59
C ALA A 267 30.76 -5.55 -5.55
N THR A 268 31.24 -5.14 -4.37
CA THR A 268 30.39 -4.54 -3.34
C THR A 268 29.84 -3.17 -3.76
N ARG A 269 30.63 -2.35 -4.46
CA ARG A 269 30.19 -1.06 -5.01
C ARG A 269 29.08 -1.29 -6.04
N ASP A 270 29.24 -2.29 -6.90
CA ASP A 270 28.29 -2.57 -7.97
C ASP A 270 26.99 -3.16 -7.41
N GLN A 271 27.06 -3.99 -6.37
CA GLN A 271 25.91 -4.42 -5.57
C GLN A 271 25.20 -3.23 -4.87
N LEU A 272 25.95 -2.30 -4.27
CA LEU A 272 25.38 -1.09 -3.66
C LEU A 272 24.68 -0.21 -4.70
N ASN A 273 25.27 -0.02 -5.88
CA ASN A 273 24.64 0.73 -6.97
C ASN A 273 23.31 0.10 -7.41
N ILE A 274 23.24 -1.24 -7.50
CA ILE A 274 22.02 -2.00 -7.79
C ILE A 274 20.96 -1.77 -6.68
N ILE A 275 21.35 -1.77 -5.41
CA ILE A 275 20.44 -1.49 -4.28
C ILE A 275 19.91 -0.05 -4.33
N VAL A 276 20.76 0.91 -4.67
CA VAL A 276 20.38 2.32 -4.81
C VAL A 276 19.38 2.53 -5.95
N SER A 277 19.56 1.84 -7.08
CA SER A 277 18.65 1.91 -8.24
C SER A 277 17.30 1.20 -8.06
N TYR A 278 17.04 0.55 -6.93
CA TYR A 278 15.74 -0.08 -6.68
C TYR A 278 14.59 0.93 -6.58
N PRO A 279 13.39 0.59 -7.10
CA PRO A 279 12.22 1.45 -7.00
C PRO A 279 11.76 1.60 -5.53
N PRO A 280 11.06 2.70 -5.18
CA PRO A 280 10.61 2.99 -3.81
C PRO A 280 9.83 1.86 -3.12
N THR A 281 9.13 1.04 -3.91
CA THR A 281 8.31 -0.10 -3.48
C THR A 281 9.09 -1.36 -3.12
N LYS A 282 10.35 -1.52 -3.56
CA LYS A 282 11.12 -2.73 -3.21
C LYS A 282 11.59 -2.63 -1.74
N GLN A 283 11.12 -3.57 -0.93
CA GLN A 283 11.68 -3.83 0.40
C GLN A 283 13.10 -4.42 0.27
N LEU A 284 13.99 -3.98 1.16
CA LEU A 284 15.38 -4.45 1.22
C LEU A 284 15.49 -5.69 2.11
N THR A 285 16.24 -6.70 1.70
CA THR A 285 16.55 -7.86 2.57
C THR A 285 17.43 -7.43 3.74
N TYR A 286 17.46 -8.19 4.84
CA TYR A 286 18.34 -7.87 5.97
C TYR A 286 19.83 -7.80 5.57
N GLU A 287 20.27 -8.62 4.60
CA GLU A 287 21.63 -8.55 4.04
C GLU A 287 21.87 -7.26 3.24
N GLU A 288 20.93 -6.85 2.39
CA GLU A 288 20.99 -5.56 1.65
C GLU A 288 21.00 -4.37 2.63
N GLN A 289 20.17 -4.43 3.67
CA GLN A 289 20.08 -3.42 4.74
C GLN A 289 21.39 -3.29 5.53
N ASP A 290 22.00 -4.41 5.94
CA ASP A 290 23.26 -4.42 6.68
C ASP A 290 24.45 -4.02 5.82
N LEU A 291 24.42 -4.29 4.51
CA LEU A 291 25.40 -3.78 3.56
C LEU A 291 25.32 -2.26 3.41
N VAL A 292 24.12 -1.70 3.27
CA VAL A 292 23.88 -0.25 3.23
C VAL A 292 24.29 0.41 4.55
N TRP A 293 23.95 -0.20 5.70
CA TRP A 293 24.36 0.30 7.02
C TRP A 293 25.90 0.30 7.17
N LYS A 294 26.57 -0.78 6.77
CA LYS A 294 28.04 -0.89 6.83
C LYS A 294 28.75 0.22 6.04
N PHE A 295 28.26 0.54 4.84
CA PHE A 295 28.85 1.57 3.98
C PHE A 295 28.19 2.95 4.08
N ARG A 296 27.42 3.23 5.14
CA ARG A 296 26.72 4.51 5.36
C ARG A 296 27.58 5.76 5.15
N TYR A 297 28.83 5.77 5.62
CA TYR A 297 29.78 6.89 5.45
C TYR A 297 30.29 7.09 4.02
N TYR A 298 30.27 6.05 3.19
CA TYR A 298 30.57 6.16 1.75
C TYR A 298 29.35 6.70 0.98
N LEU A 299 28.16 6.21 1.34
CA LEU A 299 26.88 6.52 0.70
C LEU A 299 26.39 7.96 0.93
N THR A 300 26.88 8.69 1.95
CA THR A 300 26.55 10.12 2.17
C THR A 300 26.78 11.01 0.95
N ASN A 301 27.68 10.63 0.05
CA ASN A 301 27.98 11.36 -1.18
C ASN A 301 27.00 11.06 -2.34
N GLN A 302 26.15 10.03 -2.20
CA GLN A 302 25.16 9.63 -3.20
C GLN A 302 23.75 10.09 -2.76
N GLU A 303 23.16 11.05 -3.46
CA GLU A 303 21.83 11.59 -3.12
C GLU A 303 20.73 10.51 -3.08
N LYS A 304 20.68 9.63 -4.09
CA LYS A 304 19.64 8.60 -4.27
C LYS A 304 19.76 7.43 -3.29
N ALA A 305 20.87 7.35 -2.55
CA ALA A 305 21.07 6.35 -1.51
C ALA A 305 20.36 6.71 -0.18
N LEU A 306 19.95 7.98 0.01
CA LEU A 306 19.38 8.45 1.29
C LEU A 306 18.08 7.72 1.67
N THR A 307 17.14 7.53 0.74
CA THR A 307 15.87 6.84 1.05
C THR A 307 16.08 5.37 1.37
N LYS A 308 17.03 4.71 0.70
CA LYS A 308 17.44 3.33 0.99
C LYS A 308 18.14 3.18 2.34
N PHE A 309 18.98 4.15 2.72
CA PHE A 309 19.59 4.20 4.05
C PHE A 309 18.54 4.42 5.15
N LEU A 310 17.66 5.42 5.01
CA LEU A 310 16.63 5.71 6.02
C LEU A 310 15.62 4.55 6.21
N LYS A 311 15.42 3.72 5.18
CA LYS A 311 14.67 2.45 5.24
C LYS A 311 15.40 1.30 5.95
N CYS A 312 16.72 1.37 6.12
CA CYS A 312 17.48 0.34 6.83
C CYS A 312 17.80 0.69 8.29
N VAL A 313 17.47 1.90 8.77
CA VAL A 313 17.66 2.32 10.18
C VAL A 313 16.66 1.61 11.09
N ASN A 314 17.12 0.99 12.18
CA ASN A 314 16.19 0.58 13.23
C ASN A 314 15.86 1.76 14.15
N TRP A 315 14.68 2.37 13.94
CA TRP A 315 14.25 3.57 14.67
C TRP A 315 13.90 3.32 16.15
N ASP A 316 13.65 2.07 16.55
CA ASP A 316 13.42 1.69 17.96
C ASP A 316 14.73 1.63 18.78
N LEU A 317 15.90 1.60 18.11
CA LEU A 317 17.21 1.64 18.75
C LEU A 317 17.72 3.09 18.80
N PRO A 318 17.76 3.75 19.98
CA PRO A 318 18.09 5.18 20.07
C PRO A 318 19.51 5.52 19.57
N GLN A 319 20.41 4.55 19.56
CA GLN A 319 21.78 4.68 19.06
C GLN A 319 21.83 4.71 17.52
N GLU A 320 21.10 3.82 16.84
CA GLU A 320 20.99 3.84 15.37
C GLU A 320 20.23 5.09 14.91
N ALA A 321 19.10 5.39 15.54
CA ALA A 321 18.32 6.60 15.26
C ALA A 321 19.17 7.88 15.40
N LYS A 322 19.96 8.01 16.48
CA LYS A 322 20.87 9.16 16.66
C LYS A 322 21.93 9.22 15.56
N GLN A 323 22.59 8.11 15.24
CA GLN A 323 23.62 8.08 14.19
C GLN A 323 23.04 8.40 12.80
N ALA A 324 21.82 7.94 12.50
CA ALA A 324 21.12 8.25 11.26
C ALA A 324 20.79 9.75 11.14
N LEU A 325 20.35 10.40 12.24
CA LEU A 325 20.08 11.83 12.25
C LEU A 325 21.37 12.69 12.16
N GLU A 326 22.46 12.26 12.79
CA GLU A 326 23.78 12.89 12.61
C GLU A 326 24.34 12.75 11.19
N LEU A 327 23.99 11.67 10.48
CA LEU A 327 24.34 11.45 9.08
C LEU A 327 23.42 12.21 8.11
N LEU A 328 22.13 12.36 8.43
CA LEU A 328 21.17 13.12 7.62
C LEU A 328 21.62 14.57 7.40
N GLY A 329 22.15 15.22 8.44
CA GLY A 329 22.74 16.56 8.35
C GLY A 329 24.08 16.65 7.61
N LYS A 330 24.67 15.52 7.22
CA LYS A 330 25.94 15.42 6.46
C LYS A 330 25.75 14.81 5.06
N TRP A 331 24.55 14.35 4.72
CA TRP A 331 24.24 13.73 3.44
C TRP A 331 24.17 14.77 2.33
N LYS A 332 24.62 14.43 1.11
CA LYS A 332 24.44 15.27 -0.07
C LYS A 332 22.93 15.58 -0.22
N PRO A 333 22.50 16.85 -0.31
CA PRO A 333 21.08 17.19 -0.39
C PRO A 333 20.38 16.48 -1.55
N MET A 334 19.31 15.74 -1.25
CA MET A 334 18.56 14.98 -2.25
C MET A 334 17.69 15.87 -3.16
N ASP A 335 17.28 15.38 -4.32
CA ASP A 335 16.37 16.12 -5.21
C ASP A 335 14.99 16.33 -4.59
N VAL A 336 14.31 17.41 -5.00
CA VAL A 336 12.94 17.75 -4.55
C VAL A 336 11.97 16.61 -4.89
N GLU A 337 12.09 16.04 -6.10
CA GLU A 337 11.27 14.95 -6.62
C GLU A 337 11.40 13.67 -5.76
N ASP A 338 12.62 13.31 -5.35
CA ASP A 338 12.87 12.16 -4.47
C ASP A 338 12.45 12.43 -3.01
N SER A 339 12.47 13.68 -2.55
CA SER A 339 12.10 14.05 -1.17
C SER A 339 10.63 13.76 -0.82
N LEU A 340 9.76 13.62 -1.82
CA LEU A 340 8.36 13.20 -1.66
C LEU A 340 8.24 11.77 -1.08
N GLU A 341 9.23 10.89 -1.31
CA GLU A 341 9.24 9.54 -0.75
C GLU A 341 9.21 9.59 0.80
N LEU A 342 9.93 10.55 1.38
CA LEU A 342 10.11 10.76 2.82
C LEU A 342 8.87 11.31 3.54
N LEU A 343 7.81 11.66 2.82
CA LEU A 343 6.52 12.04 3.39
C LEU A 343 5.49 10.90 3.42
N SER A 344 5.80 9.75 2.82
CA SER A 344 4.93 8.56 2.87
C SER A 344 4.82 7.95 4.28
N SER A 345 3.85 7.05 4.45
CA SER A 345 3.60 6.31 5.69
C SER A 345 4.80 5.52 6.22
N HIS A 346 5.77 5.18 5.37
CA HIS A 346 7.00 4.48 5.74
C HIS A 346 7.94 5.32 6.64
N TYR A 347 7.80 6.65 6.66
CA TYR A 347 8.73 7.55 7.34
C TYR A 347 8.00 8.35 8.43
N THR A 348 7.99 7.78 9.64
CA THR A 348 7.32 8.35 10.82
C THR A 348 8.20 9.32 11.62
N ASN A 349 9.53 9.30 11.44
CA ASN A 349 10.45 10.12 12.24
C ASN A 349 10.28 11.63 11.90
N PRO A 350 9.91 12.50 12.88
CA PRO A 350 9.64 13.91 12.59
C PRO A 350 10.82 14.68 12.00
N THR A 351 12.06 14.33 12.31
CA THR A 351 13.24 15.02 11.78
C THR A 351 13.50 14.65 10.31
N VAL A 352 13.20 13.42 9.91
CA VAL A 352 13.21 13.00 8.49
C VAL A 352 12.14 13.75 7.70
N ARG A 353 10.92 13.88 8.26
CA ARG A 353 9.83 14.62 7.62
C ARG A 353 10.12 16.12 7.50
N ARG A 354 10.69 16.74 8.55
CA ARG A 354 11.17 18.14 8.50
C ARG A 354 12.31 18.36 7.49
N TYR A 355 13.22 17.40 7.33
CA TYR A 355 14.22 17.45 6.25
C TYR A 355 13.56 17.45 4.87
N ALA A 356 12.55 16.59 4.64
CA ALA A 356 11.78 16.57 3.40
C ALA A 356 11.08 17.92 3.14
N VAL A 357 10.45 18.52 4.15
CA VAL A 357 9.86 19.87 4.08
C VAL A 357 10.93 20.94 3.74
N ALA A 358 12.14 20.83 4.29
CA ALA A 358 13.25 21.72 3.96
C ALA A 358 13.77 21.55 2.51
N ARG A 359 13.66 20.35 1.91
CA ARG A 359 13.87 20.13 0.47
C ARG A 359 12.73 20.74 -0.36
N LEU A 360 11.48 20.47 -0.01
CA LEU A 360 10.29 21.04 -0.68
C LEU A 360 10.23 22.57 -0.64
N ARG A 361 10.87 23.21 0.35
CA ARG A 361 11.03 24.68 0.37
C ARG A 361 11.80 25.23 -0.83
N GLN A 362 12.58 24.41 -1.52
CA GLN A 362 13.31 24.78 -2.75
C GLN A 362 12.48 24.57 -4.03
N ALA A 363 11.29 23.97 -3.95
CA ALA A 363 10.36 23.88 -5.07
C ALA A 363 9.77 25.25 -5.41
N ASP A 364 9.65 25.55 -6.71
CA ASP A 364 8.85 26.68 -7.18
C ASP A 364 7.34 26.43 -6.99
N ASP A 365 6.54 27.46 -7.29
CA ASP A 365 5.10 27.43 -7.06
C ASP A 365 4.36 26.56 -8.11
N GLU A 366 4.95 26.28 -9.28
CA GLU A 366 4.35 25.42 -10.31
C GLU A 366 4.58 23.94 -10.00
N ASP A 367 5.79 23.56 -9.59
CA ASP A 367 6.08 22.21 -9.11
C ASP A 367 5.31 21.92 -7.82
N LEU A 368 5.23 22.88 -6.90
CA LEU A 368 4.43 22.72 -5.69
C LEU A 368 2.94 22.53 -6.01
N LEU A 369 2.40 23.21 -7.04
CA LEU A 369 1.04 22.97 -7.53
C LEU A 369 0.87 21.56 -8.12
N MET A 370 1.85 21.04 -8.85
CA MET A 370 1.82 19.69 -9.41
C MET A 370 1.83 18.59 -8.34
N TYR A 371 2.29 18.86 -7.12
CA TYR A 371 2.32 17.89 -6.00
C TYR A 371 1.31 18.19 -4.88
N LEU A 372 0.58 19.31 -4.95
CA LEU A 372 -0.22 19.83 -3.82
C LEU A 372 -1.29 18.85 -3.32
N LEU A 373 -1.95 18.11 -4.22
CA LEU A 373 -2.97 17.13 -3.83
C LEU A 373 -2.37 16.02 -2.94
N GLN A 374 -1.22 15.49 -3.34
CA GLN A 374 -0.48 14.45 -2.63
C GLN A 374 0.08 14.96 -1.30
N LEU A 375 0.53 16.21 -1.26
CA LEU A 375 0.98 16.86 -0.01
C LEU A 375 -0.17 17.09 0.97
N VAL A 376 -1.40 17.35 0.49
CA VAL A 376 -2.60 17.40 1.34
C VAL A 376 -3.01 16.02 1.85
N GLN A 377 -2.80 14.95 1.09
CA GLN A 377 -2.97 13.57 1.59
C GLN A 377 -1.88 13.17 2.59
N ALA A 378 -0.62 13.58 2.36
CA ALA A 378 0.51 13.27 3.23
C ALA A 378 0.38 13.80 4.67
N LEU A 379 -0.50 14.78 4.91
CA LEU A 379 -0.88 15.24 6.25
C LEU A 379 -1.48 14.12 7.13
N LYS A 380 -2.00 13.03 6.54
CA LYS A 380 -2.44 11.82 7.25
C LYS A 380 -1.30 11.08 7.96
N TYR A 381 -0.05 11.32 7.57
CA TYR A 381 1.14 10.67 8.10
C TYR A 381 1.98 11.59 9.01
N GLU A 382 1.51 12.82 9.25
CA GLU A 382 2.10 13.74 10.22
C GLU A 382 1.60 13.47 11.65
N ASN A 383 2.31 14.00 12.65
CA ASN A 383 1.83 13.99 14.02
C ASN A 383 0.63 14.93 14.19
N PHE A 384 -0.54 14.38 14.54
CA PHE A 384 -1.77 15.14 14.68
C PHE A 384 -1.74 16.15 15.84
N ASP A 385 -0.96 15.89 16.89
CA ASP A 385 -0.79 16.84 18.00
C ASP A 385 0.08 18.05 17.60
N ASP A 386 1.12 17.84 16.78
CA ASP A 386 1.90 18.95 16.19
C ASP A 386 1.02 19.79 15.24
N ILE A 387 0.13 19.14 14.46
CA ILE A 387 -0.86 19.83 13.64
C ILE A 387 -1.85 20.63 14.51
N LYS A 388 -2.36 20.04 15.60
CA LYS A 388 -3.43 20.60 16.45
C LYS A 388 -2.96 21.78 17.31
N ASN A 389 -1.80 21.64 17.96
CA ASN A 389 -1.20 22.71 18.76
C ASN A 389 -0.60 23.79 17.86
N GLY A 390 0.05 23.37 16.77
CA GLY A 390 0.86 24.23 15.92
C GLY A 390 2.19 24.61 16.56
N LEU A 391 3.20 24.86 15.71
CA LEU A 391 4.47 25.45 16.13
C LEU A 391 4.26 26.93 16.47
N GLU A 392 3.72 27.24 17.65
CA GLU A 392 3.96 28.53 18.30
C GLU A 392 5.48 28.66 18.52
N PRO A 393 6.13 29.77 18.10
CA PRO A 393 7.57 29.92 18.27
C PRO A 393 7.90 29.95 19.77
N THR A 394 8.70 28.97 20.21
CA THR A 394 9.04 28.76 21.62
C THR A 394 9.82 29.96 22.15
N LYS A 395 9.11 30.83 22.89
CA LYS A 395 9.75 31.88 23.68
C LYS A 395 10.73 31.22 24.65
N LYS A 396 12.02 31.51 24.47
CA LYS A 396 13.09 30.97 25.31
C LYS A 396 12.80 31.20 26.79
N GLU A 397 12.99 30.12 27.56
CA GLU A 397 13.16 30.02 29.01
C GLU A 397 13.02 31.35 29.78
N SER A 398 11.78 31.70 30.14
CA SER A 398 11.50 32.94 30.89
C SER A 398 10.31 32.84 31.85
N GLN A 399 10.14 31.68 32.49
CA GLN A 399 9.51 31.55 33.80
C GLN A 399 9.91 30.23 34.47
N GLY A 400 10.54 30.33 35.65
CA GLY A 400 10.91 29.16 36.45
C GLY A 400 9.71 28.66 37.26
N SER A 401 9.56 27.35 37.36
CA SER A 401 8.57 26.70 38.21
C SER A 401 8.94 26.86 39.68
N VAL A 402 8.38 27.86 40.37
CA VAL A 402 8.46 27.95 41.83
C VAL A 402 7.53 26.90 42.44
N SER A 403 8.10 25.77 42.86
CA SER A 403 7.43 24.79 43.71
C SER A 403 7.60 25.17 45.18
N GLU A 404 6.58 25.78 45.78
CA GLU A 404 6.57 26.03 47.22
C GLU A 404 6.57 24.69 47.99
N SER A 405 7.63 24.44 48.74
CA SER A 405 7.68 23.37 49.75
C SER A 405 8.23 23.94 51.06
N VAL A 406 7.36 24.06 52.05
CA VAL A 406 7.67 24.74 53.32
C VAL A 406 8.49 23.81 54.23
N SER A 407 9.72 24.21 54.52
CA SER A 407 10.48 23.75 55.69
C SER A 407 11.42 24.87 56.16
N ASN A 408 11.96 24.77 57.38
CA ASN A 408 12.26 25.94 58.23
C ASN A 408 13.73 26.01 58.72
N SER A 409 14.14 27.21 59.19
CA SER A 409 15.37 27.56 59.95
C SER A 409 16.71 27.58 59.18
N GLY A 410 17.70 28.37 59.66
CA GLY A 410 19.10 28.25 59.20
C GLY A 410 20.00 29.50 59.12
N ILE A 411 20.01 30.38 60.13
CA ILE A 411 20.85 31.60 60.30
C ILE A 411 22.32 31.51 59.76
N GLY A 412 22.78 32.56 59.05
CA GLY A 412 24.20 32.95 58.86
C GLY A 412 24.88 32.42 57.58
N SER A 413 25.92 33.06 57.01
CA SER A 413 26.56 34.37 57.30
C SER A 413 27.40 34.88 56.11
N ALA A 414 27.80 36.16 56.16
CA ALA A 414 29.07 36.80 55.70
C ALA A 414 30.21 35.91 55.11
N GLU A 415 31.08 36.33 54.17
CA GLU A 415 31.35 37.66 53.56
C GLU A 415 32.38 37.61 52.38
N ILE A 416 32.43 38.67 51.53
CA ILE A 416 33.63 39.37 50.96
C ILE A 416 34.60 38.74 49.89
N ASP A 417 34.84 39.52 48.81
CA ASP A 417 36.02 39.74 47.92
C ASP A 417 36.89 38.60 47.29
N SER A 418 37.75 38.84 46.28
CA SER A 418 37.77 39.74 45.08
C SER A 418 39.10 39.58 44.29
N SER A 419 39.15 40.01 43.01
CA SER A 419 40.38 40.24 42.18
C SER A 419 41.19 38.96 41.78
N GLN A 420 42.15 38.87 40.83
CA GLN A 420 43.10 39.75 40.08
C GLN A 420 43.40 39.12 38.66
N ILE A 421 44.08 39.65 37.62
CA ILE A 421 44.59 40.98 37.15
C ILE A 421 44.97 40.93 35.62
N ILE A 422 44.92 42.10 34.95
CA ILE A 422 45.71 42.70 33.81
C ILE A 422 46.79 41.81 33.09
N THR A 423 46.99 41.81 31.75
CA THR A 423 47.85 42.75 30.95
C THR A 423 47.70 42.70 29.40
N SER A 424 48.03 43.80 28.70
CA SER A 424 48.27 43.91 27.24
C SER A 424 49.25 45.06 26.87
N PRO A 425 49.87 45.06 25.67
CA PRO A 425 50.21 46.31 24.94
C PRO A 425 50.04 46.25 23.38
N LEU A 426 50.33 47.36 22.65
CA LEU A 426 50.02 47.56 21.21
C LEU A 426 51.27 47.75 20.25
N PRO A 427 51.30 48.60 19.18
CA PRO A 427 51.41 48.17 17.75
C PRO A 427 52.62 48.80 16.97
N PRO A 428 52.78 48.68 15.60
CA PRO A 428 52.20 49.67 14.65
C PRO A 428 52.01 49.32 13.12
N VAL A 429 51.04 50.01 12.46
CA VAL A 429 51.05 50.65 11.09
C VAL A 429 51.05 49.88 9.71
N SER A 430 49.90 50.00 8.99
CA SER A 430 49.65 50.09 7.50
C SER A 430 50.04 48.93 6.53
N SER A 431 49.42 48.69 5.34
CA SER A 431 48.59 49.54 4.45
C SER A 431 47.44 48.76 3.70
N PRO A 432 46.98 49.05 2.44
CA PRO A 432 45.55 49.21 2.07
C PRO A 432 44.73 47.94 1.67
N PRO A 433 43.38 48.03 1.56
CA PRO A 433 42.48 46.88 1.40
C PRO A 433 41.89 46.65 -0.03
N PRO A 434 41.47 45.41 -0.37
CA PRO A 434 40.53 45.13 -1.45
C PRO A 434 39.21 44.46 -1.00
N ALA A 435 38.11 44.80 -1.69
CA ALA A 435 36.84 44.08 -1.84
C ALA A 435 36.21 43.37 -0.60
N SER A 436 35.14 43.95 -0.06
CA SER A 436 34.26 43.29 0.92
C SER A 436 33.47 42.12 0.32
N LYS A 437 33.76 40.88 0.77
CA LYS A 437 32.78 39.79 0.69
C LYS A 437 31.72 40.00 1.78
N THR A 438 30.46 40.08 1.38
CA THR A 438 29.31 40.01 2.29
C THR A 438 29.31 38.66 3.02
N LYS A 439 29.06 38.67 4.34
CA LYS A 439 28.87 37.44 5.10
C LYS A 439 27.51 36.83 4.78
N GLU A 440 27.50 35.55 4.43
CA GLU A 440 26.32 34.70 4.55
C GLU A 440 26.14 34.30 6.02
N SER A 441 24.92 34.35 6.55
CA SER A 441 24.62 33.96 7.94
C SER A 441 23.12 33.72 8.17
N SER A 442 22.61 32.52 7.84
CA SER A 442 21.21 32.15 8.16
C SER A 442 20.89 30.65 8.24
N ASP A 443 21.84 29.73 8.06
CA ASP A 443 21.52 28.28 7.95
C ASP A 443 20.96 27.62 9.24
N GLY A 444 21.04 28.31 10.39
CA GLY A 444 20.63 27.77 11.69
C GLY A 444 19.12 27.58 11.90
N GLU A 445 18.26 28.35 11.23
CA GLU A 445 16.79 28.32 11.43
C GLU A 445 16.06 27.32 10.50
N SER A 446 16.81 26.54 9.71
CA SER A 446 16.28 25.90 8.50
C SER A 446 15.30 24.73 8.76
N LEU A 447 15.46 23.98 9.86
CA LEU A 447 14.91 22.62 10.02
C LEU A 447 13.62 22.50 10.86
N GLU A 448 13.01 23.59 11.34
CA GLU A 448 11.96 23.46 12.38
C GLU A 448 10.53 23.23 11.87
N GLN A 449 10.20 23.61 10.64
CA GLN A 449 8.80 23.66 10.15
C GLN A 449 8.23 22.29 9.75
N ASP A 450 7.02 21.99 10.24
CA ASP A 450 6.18 20.87 9.79
C ASP A 450 5.49 21.13 8.43
N LEU A 451 4.95 20.06 7.82
CA LEU A 451 4.31 20.10 6.50
C LEU A 451 3.07 21.01 6.46
N CYS A 452 2.23 21.00 7.51
CA CYS A 452 1.04 21.84 7.58
C CYS A 452 1.41 23.33 7.64
N THR A 453 2.38 23.68 8.48
CA THR A 453 2.96 25.02 8.60
C THR A 453 3.57 25.49 7.29
N PHE A 454 4.30 24.61 6.58
CA PHE A 454 4.86 24.91 5.26
C PHE A 454 3.77 25.20 4.21
N LEU A 455 2.80 24.31 4.05
CA LEU A 455 1.72 24.47 3.06
C LEU A 455 0.92 25.75 3.30
N ILE A 456 0.54 26.03 4.56
CA ILE A 456 -0.16 27.28 4.94
C ILE A 456 0.71 28.51 4.65
N SER A 457 2.02 28.46 4.94
CA SER A 457 2.96 29.57 4.71
C SER A 457 3.18 29.87 3.22
N ARG A 458 3.26 28.84 2.36
CA ARG A 458 3.33 29.02 0.90
C ARG A 458 2.00 29.54 0.34
N ALA A 459 0.87 28.97 0.76
CA ALA A 459 -0.46 29.41 0.35
C ALA A 459 -0.76 30.88 0.70
N CYS A 460 -0.40 31.35 1.90
CA CYS A 460 -0.60 32.76 2.29
C CYS A 460 0.18 33.76 1.40
N LYS A 461 1.14 33.30 0.58
CA LYS A 461 1.93 34.13 -0.34
C LYS A 461 1.46 34.04 -1.81
N ASN A 462 0.62 33.06 -2.16
CA ASN A 462 0.18 32.82 -3.53
C ASN A 462 -1.30 32.41 -3.56
N SER A 463 -2.14 33.25 -4.17
CA SER A 463 -3.59 33.06 -4.27
C SER A 463 -4.01 31.78 -5.01
N THR A 464 -3.21 31.31 -5.96
CA THR A 464 -3.49 30.07 -6.71
C THR A 464 -3.22 28.84 -5.84
N LEU A 465 -2.10 28.82 -5.10
CA LEU A 465 -1.83 27.78 -4.09
C LEU A 465 -2.90 27.80 -2.98
N ALA A 466 -3.32 28.99 -2.51
CA ALA A 466 -4.38 29.11 -1.52
C ALA A 466 -5.75 28.60 -1.99
N ASN A 467 -6.13 28.85 -3.23
CA ASN A 467 -7.36 28.32 -3.82
C ASN A 467 -7.35 26.79 -3.84
N TYR A 468 -6.33 26.16 -4.40
CA TYR A 468 -6.29 24.70 -4.48
C TYR A 468 -6.09 24.05 -3.10
N LEU A 469 -5.32 24.65 -2.18
CA LEU A 469 -5.23 24.18 -0.79
C LEU A 469 -6.59 24.25 -0.07
N TYR A 470 -7.36 25.32 -0.27
CA TYR A 470 -8.72 25.43 0.28
C TYR A 470 -9.61 24.31 -0.24
N TRP A 471 -9.69 24.14 -1.57
CA TRP A 471 -10.57 23.16 -2.20
C TRP A 471 -10.16 21.71 -1.93
N TYR A 472 -8.87 21.40 -1.84
CA TYR A 472 -8.42 20.05 -1.49
C TYR A 472 -8.69 19.73 -0.01
N VAL A 473 -8.50 20.68 0.91
CA VAL A 473 -8.77 20.43 2.34
C VAL A 473 -10.28 20.42 2.66
N ILE A 474 -11.11 21.24 2.00
CA ILE A 474 -12.56 21.25 2.25
C ILE A 474 -13.22 19.94 1.79
N VAL A 475 -12.79 19.34 0.68
CA VAL A 475 -13.26 18.02 0.23
C VAL A 475 -13.00 16.93 1.29
N GLU A 476 -11.84 16.97 1.95
CA GLU A 476 -11.51 16.03 3.04
C GLU A 476 -12.23 16.34 4.37
N CYS A 477 -12.75 17.57 4.53
CA CYS A 477 -13.58 17.98 5.67
C CYS A 477 -15.07 17.65 5.45
N GLU A 478 -15.57 17.69 4.21
CA GLU A 478 -16.98 17.48 3.86
C GLU A 478 -17.31 16.04 3.44
N ASP A 479 -16.34 15.13 3.41
CA ASP A 479 -16.51 13.72 2.99
C ASP A 479 -17.57 13.00 3.86
N GLN A 480 -18.79 12.90 3.33
CA GLN A 480 -19.99 12.50 4.07
C GLN A 480 -20.07 10.99 4.33
N ASP A 481 -19.26 10.18 3.65
CA ASP A 481 -19.37 8.73 3.70
C ASP A 481 -18.54 8.18 4.89
N THR A 482 -18.75 8.84 6.04
CA THR A 482 -18.04 8.76 7.33
C THR A 482 -18.07 7.37 8.00
N GLN A 483 -18.72 6.37 7.42
CA GLN A 483 -18.80 5.01 7.99
C GLN A 483 -17.49 4.21 7.85
N GLN A 484 -16.55 4.65 7.00
CA GLN A 484 -15.27 3.95 6.76
C GLN A 484 -14.02 4.70 7.25
N ARG A 485 -14.16 5.95 7.73
CA ARG A 485 -13.04 6.86 7.94
C ARG A 485 -12.71 7.04 9.42
N ASP A 486 -11.42 7.02 9.77
CA ASP A 486 -10.94 7.30 11.13
C ASP A 486 -11.36 8.71 11.61
N PRO A 487 -12.06 8.83 12.75
CA PRO A 487 -12.47 10.13 13.30
C PRO A 487 -11.31 11.08 13.60
N LYS A 488 -10.12 10.57 13.98
CA LYS A 488 -8.96 11.44 14.29
C LYS A 488 -8.44 12.13 13.03
N THR A 489 -8.38 11.41 11.92
CA THR A 489 -8.01 11.92 10.60
C THR A 489 -8.98 13.00 10.12
N HIS A 490 -10.27 12.88 10.41
CA HIS A 490 -11.25 13.93 10.11
C HIS A 490 -11.06 15.17 11.02
N GLU A 491 -10.82 14.99 12.33
CA GLU A 491 -10.49 16.11 13.23
C GLU A 491 -9.21 16.83 12.79
N MET A 492 -8.20 16.09 12.30
CA MET A 492 -6.96 16.64 11.77
C MET A 492 -7.23 17.61 10.61
N TYR A 493 -8.00 17.22 9.58
CA TYR A 493 -8.31 18.14 8.46
C TYR A 493 -9.11 19.37 8.90
N LEU A 494 -10.06 19.22 9.85
CA LEU A 494 -10.75 20.36 10.45
C LEU A 494 -9.79 21.30 11.22
N ASN A 495 -8.78 20.75 11.89
CA ASN A 495 -7.73 21.52 12.56
C ASN A 495 -6.82 22.24 11.54
N VAL A 496 -6.46 21.60 10.42
CA VAL A 496 -5.71 22.22 9.30
C VAL A 496 -6.50 23.38 8.70
N MET A 497 -7.78 23.18 8.36
CA MET A 497 -8.64 24.25 7.81
C MET A 497 -8.81 25.40 8.81
N ARG A 498 -8.92 25.11 10.12
CA ARG A 498 -8.97 26.14 11.17
C ARG A 498 -7.66 26.94 11.23
N ARG A 499 -6.49 26.27 11.22
CA ARG A 499 -5.18 26.94 11.19
C ARG A 499 -4.99 27.78 9.92
N PHE A 500 -5.40 27.29 8.76
CA PHE A 500 -5.35 28.04 7.51
C PHE A 500 -6.24 29.29 7.56
N SER A 501 -7.50 29.15 7.98
CA SER A 501 -8.44 30.28 8.12
C SER A 501 -7.98 31.32 9.17
N GLN A 502 -7.29 30.89 10.24
CA GLN A 502 -6.66 31.77 11.21
C GLN A 502 -5.41 32.48 10.66
N ALA A 503 -4.55 31.79 9.92
CA ALA A 503 -3.39 32.38 9.25
C ALA A 503 -3.84 33.45 8.24
N LEU A 504 -4.86 33.14 7.43
CA LEU A 504 -5.45 34.09 6.50
C LEU A 504 -6.10 35.32 7.19
N LEU A 505 -6.61 35.16 8.42
CA LEU A 505 -7.17 36.26 9.22
C LEU A 505 -6.09 37.12 9.89
N LYS A 506 -5.01 36.50 10.38
CA LYS A 506 -3.86 37.17 11.01
C LYS A 506 -2.92 37.84 9.99
N GLY A 507 -2.93 37.39 8.72
CA GLY A 507 -2.14 37.95 7.63
C GLY A 507 -2.51 39.39 7.24
N ASP A 508 -1.80 39.95 6.26
CA ASP A 508 -1.97 41.35 5.83
C ASP A 508 -3.29 41.62 5.08
N LYS A 509 -3.47 42.85 4.57
CA LYS A 509 -4.70 43.25 3.86
C LYS A 509 -4.99 42.38 2.63
N SER A 510 -3.97 41.99 1.86
CA SER A 510 -4.12 41.13 0.68
C SER A 510 -4.54 39.71 1.06
N VAL A 511 -3.94 39.15 2.11
CA VAL A 511 -4.26 37.82 2.65
C VAL A 511 -5.68 37.78 3.23
N ARG A 512 -6.11 38.86 3.91
CA ARG A 512 -7.50 38.98 4.39
C ARG A 512 -8.51 39.13 3.25
N VAL A 513 -8.16 39.81 2.15
CA VAL A 513 -9.00 39.85 0.93
C VAL A 513 -9.09 38.47 0.28
N MET A 514 -7.98 37.73 0.20
CA MET A 514 -7.95 36.33 -0.26
C MET A 514 -8.92 35.45 0.54
N ARG A 515 -8.96 35.61 1.87
CA ARG A 515 -9.92 34.93 2.77
C ARG A 515 -11.39 35.21 2.39
N SER A 516 -11.73 36.46 2.11
CA SER A 516 -13.10 36.82 1.68
C SER A 516 -13.44 36.28 0.29
N LEU A 517 -12.47 36.22 -0.64
CA LEU A 517 -12.69 35.65 -1.97
C LEU A 517 -12.95 34.14 -1.91
N LEU A 518 -12.23 33.38 -1.07
CA LEU A 518 -12.50 31.95 -0.84
C LEU A 518 -13.90 31.72 -0.24
N ALA A 519 -14.32 32.54 0.73
CA ALA A 519 -15.67 32.46 1.29
C ALA A 519 -16.78 32.81 0.27
N ALA A 520 -16.52 33.77 -0.62
CA ALA A 520 -17.42 34.09 -1.73
C ALA A 520 -17.48 32.98 -2.78
N GLN A 521 -16.35 32.32 -3.10
CA GLN A 521 -16.32 31.12 -3.95
C GLN A 521 -17.15 29.97 -3.34
N GLN A 522 -16.99 29.67 -2.05
CA GLN A 522 -17.80 28.64 -1.38
C GLN A 522 -19.30 28.95 -1.51
N THR A 523 -19.69 30.18 -1.15
CA THR A 523 -21.08 30.65 -1.26
C THR A 523 -21.63 30.52 -2.70
N PHE A 524 -20.79 30.77 -3.71
CA PHE A 524 -21.14 30.61 -5.11
C PHE A 524 -21.34 29.13 -5.50
N VAL A 525 -20.46 28.23 -5.05
CA VAL A 525 -20.58 26.78 -5.28
C VAL A 525 -21.83 26.23 -4.58
N ASP A 526 -22.09 26.63 -3.33
CA ASP A 526 -23.27 26.21 -2.57
C ASP A 526 -24.57 26.58 -3.30
N ARG A 527 -24.65 27.80 -3.85
CA ARG A 527 -25.77 28.27 -4.68
C ARG A 527 -25.92 27.45 -5.96
N LEU A 528 -24.82 27.17 -6.66
CA LEU A 528 -24.83 26.36 -7.89
C LEU A 528 -25.27 24.91 -7.62
N VAL A 529 -24.86 24.34 -6.48
CA VAL A 529 -25.32 23.02 -6.00
C VAL A 529 -26.81 23.03 -5.68
N HIS A 530 -27.34 24.07 -5.04
CA HIS A 530 -28.78 24.21 -4.80
C HIS A 530 -29.57 24.33 -6.11
N LEU A 531 -29.06 25.08 -7.09
CA LEU A 531 -29.66 25.20 -8.42
C LEU A 531 -29.69 23.83 -9.13
N MET A 532 -28.57 23.09 -9.16
CA MET A 532 -28.54 21.77 -9.80
C MET A 532 -29.47 20.76 -9.10
N LYS A 533 -29.57 20.79 -7.76
CA LYS A 533 -30.56 19.99 -7.02
C LYS A 533 -32.00 20.34 -7.42
N ALA A 534 -32.31 21.61 -7.69
CA ALA A 534 -33.63 22.02 -8.19
C ALA A 534 -33.89 21.55 -9.63
N VAL A 535 -32.91 21.66 -10.53
CA VAL A 535 -33.00 21.19 -11.93
C VAL A 535 -33.11 19.65 -12.03
N GLN A 536 -32.42 18.92 -11.16
CA GLN A 536 -32.51 17.46 -11.09
C GLN A 536 -33.91 17.01 -10.60
N ARG A 537 -34.53 17.73 -9.65
CA ARG A 537 -35.91 17.48 -9.17
C ARG A 537 -37.02 17.78 -10.21
N GLU A 538 -36.75 18.63 -11.20
CA GLU A 538 -37.74 19.00 -12.22
C GLU A 538 -38.21 17.78 -13.05
N SER A 539 -39.51 17.55 -13.18
CA SER A 539 -40.05 16.40 -13.90
C SER A 539 -40.30 16.71 -15.38
N GLY A 540 -39.65 15.97 -16.28
CA GLY A 540 -39.80 16.14 -17.73
C GLY A 540 -38.54 15.77 -18.51
N ASN A 541 -38.59 16.02 -19.83
CA ASN A 541 -37.47 15.77 -20.74
C ASN A 541 -36.33 16.80 -20.57
N ARG A 542 -35.19 16.54 -21.23
CA ARG A 542 -34.00 17.43 -21.19
C ARG A 542 -34.30 18.87 -21.64
N LYS A 543 -35.26 19.10 -22.54
CA LYS A 543 -35.66 20.46 -22.97
C LYS A 543 -36.28 21.24 -21.81
N LYS A 544 -37.26 20.66 -21.11
CA LYS A 544 -37.88 21.28 -19.92
C LYS A 544 -36.86 21.52 -18.81
N LYS A 545 -35.90 20.60 -18.62
CA LYS A 545 -34.80 20.76 -17.65
C LYS A 545 -33.81 21.87 -18.05
N ASN A 546 -33.51 22.04 -19.34
CA ASN A 546 -32.75 23.20 -19.83
C ASN A 546 -33.52 24.51 -19.58
N GLU A 547 -34.80 24.59 -19.99
CA GLU A 547 -35.66 25.76 -19.74
C GLU A 547 -35.70 26.13 -18.26
N ARG A 548 -35.74 25.14 -17.36
CA ARG A 548 -35.68 25.32 -15.91
C ARG A 548 -34.31 25.80 -15.40
N LEU A 549 -33.21 25.27 -15.93
CA LEU A 549 -31.84 25.71 -15.64
C LEU A 549 -31.65 27.17 -16.00
N GLN A 550 -32.04 27.56 -17.22
CA GLN A 550 -31.90 28.93 -17.71
C GLN A 550 -32.77 29.91 -16.90
N ALA A 551 -34.02 29.55 -16.62
CA ALA A 551 -34.91 30.37 -15.77
C ALA A 551 -34.39 30.55 -14.34
N LEU A 552 -33.78 29.52 -13.72
CA LEU A 552 -33.20 29.64 -12.38
C LEU A 552 -31.88 30.43 -12.36
N LEU A 553 -31.10 30.42 -13.44
CA LEU A 553 -29.91 31.28 -13.56
C LEU A 553 -30.28 32.76 -13.78
N GLY A 554 -31.40 33.04 -14.44
CA GLY A 554 -31.94 34.39 -14.60
C GLY A 554 -32.61 34.97 -13.34
N ASP A 555 -33.02 34.13 -12.38
CA ASP A 555 -33.61 34.53 -11.09
C ASP A 555 -32.53 35.04 -10.11
N ASN A 556 -31.96 36.21 -10.42
CA ASN A 556 -30.85 36.78 -9.64
C ASN A 556 -31.29 37.25 -8.23
N GLU A 557 -32.60 37.36 -7.95
CA GLU A 557 -33.14 37.59 -6.59
C GLU A 557 -32.96 36.37 -5.69
N LYS A 558 -33.24 35.15 -6.19
CA LYS A 558 -33.19 33.92 -5.37
C LYS A 558 -31.88 33.17 -5.45
N MET A 559 -31.26 33.14 -6.63
CA MET A 559 -30.03 32.38 -6.86
C MET A 559 -28.78 33.25 -6.77
N ASN A 560 -28.83 34.49 -7.26
CA ASN A 560 -27.69 35.42 -7.27
C ASN A 560 -26.41 34.73 -7.82
N LEU A 561 -26.45 34.43 -9.14
CA LEU A 561 -25.47 33.64 -9.89
C LEU A 561 -25.15 34.22 -11.29
N SER A 562 -25.99 35.09 -11.86
CA SER A 562 -25.81 35.64 -13.21
C SER A 562 -25.10 36.99 -13.24
N ASP A 563 -25.24 37.79 -12.19
CA ASP A 563 -24.39 38.96 -11.93
C ASP A 563 -24.01 38.96 -10.43
N VAL A 564 -22.74 38.66 -10.15
CA VAL A 564 -22.12 38.52 -8.82
C VAL A 564 -20.91 39.42 -8.70
N GLU A 565 -20.46 39.70 -7.47
CA GLU A 565 -19.18 40.36 -7.24
C GLU A 565 -18.01 39.55 -7.84
N LEU A 566 -16.94 40.25 -8.21
CA LEU A 566 -15.84 39.71 -9.01
C LEU A 566 -15.00 38.70 -8.19
N ILE A 567 -15.23 37.41 -8.41
CA ILE A 567 -14.50 36.31 -7.75
C ILE A 567 -13.56 35.60 -8.73
N PRO A 568 -12.44 35.00 -8.26
CA PRO A 568 -11.68 34.03 -9.04
C PRO A 568 -12.52 32.78 -9.29
N LEU A 569 -12.43 32.17 -10.47
CA LEU A 569 -13.05 30.87 -10.77
C LEU A 569 -12.32 29.77 -9.97
N PRO A 570 -13.01 28.92 -9.17
CA PRO A 570 -12.36 27.85 -8.40
C PRO A 570 -11.45 26.94 -9.22
N LEU A 571 -11.89 26.57 -10.43
CA LEU A 571 -11.18 25.71 -11.37
C LEU A 571 -9.88 26.33 -11.91
N GLU A 572 -9.84 27.65 -12.07
CA GLU A 572 -8.70 28.39 -12.63
C GLU A 572 -8.61 29.80 -12.01
N PRO A 573 -7.86 29.98 -10.91
CA PRO A 573 -7.84 31.23 -10.13
C PRO A 573 -7.35 32.48 -10.87
N GLN A 574 -6.68 32.30 -12.02
CA GLN A 574 -6.26 33.40 -12.89
C GLN A 574 -7.43 34.01 -13.67
N VAL A 575 -8.52 33.27 -13.85
CA VAL A 575 -9.74 33.73 -14.53
C VAL A 575 -10.72 34.27 -13.49
N LYS A 576 -10.91 35.60 -13.45
CA LYS A 576 -11.95 36.23 -12.62
C LYS A 576 -13.28 36.30 -13.38
N ILE A 577 -14.37 36.03 -12.66
CA ILE A 577 -15.73 35.90 -13.20
C ILE A 577 -16.71 36.85 -12.50
N ARG A 578 -17.73 37.30 -13.23
CA ARG A 578 -18.86 38.10 -12.72
C ARG A 578 -20.20 37.35 -12.73
N GLY A 579 -20.23 36.07 -13.09
CA GLY A 579 -21.44 35.25 -13.10
C GLY A 579 -21.57 34.35 -14.33
N ILE A 580 -22.70 33.66 -14.43
CA ILE A 580 -23.04 32.70 -15.50
C ILE A 580 -24.05 33.34 -16.48
N ILE A 581 -23.82 33.16 -17.78
CA ILE A 581 -24.70 33.65 -18.86
C ILE A 581 -25.89 32.68 -19.04
N PRO A 582 -27.13 33.03 -18.61
CA PRO A 582 -28.22 32.06 -18.49
C PRO A 582 -28.62 31.40 -19.81
N GLU A 583 -28.71 32.18 -20.90
CA GLU A 583 -29.24 31.75 -22.20
C GLU A 583 -28.37 30.69 -22.88
N THR A 584 -27.09 30.65 -22.49
CA THR A 584 -26.08 29.72 -23.02
C THR A 584 -25.92 28.44 -22.19
N ALA A 585 -26.55 28.36 -21.01
CA ALA A 585 -26.45 27.20 -20.14
C ALA A 585 -27.27 26.02 -20.70
N THR A 586 -26.67 24.83 -20.77
CA THR A 586 -27.35 23.61 -21.28
C THR A 586 -26.93 22.36 -20.51
N LEU A 587 -27.78 21.32 -20.50
CA LEU A 587 -27.46 20.02 -19.91
C LEU A 587 -26.99 19.02 -20.97
N PHE A 588 -25.93 18.28 -20.68
CA PHE A 588 -25.43 17.19 -21.56
C PHE A 588 -26.41 16.00 -21.63
N LYS A 589 -26.29 15.21 -22.71
CA LYS A 589 -27.04 13.96 -22.94
C LYS A 589 -26.38 12.78 -22.19
N SER A 590 -26.33 12.86 -20.86
CA SER A 590 -25.79 11.81 -19.98
C SER A 590 -26.74 11.56 -18.80
N ALA A 591 -26.63 10.39 -18.13
CA ALA A 591 -27.54 9.94 -17.08
C ALA A 591 -27.68 10.95 -15.91
N LEU A 592 -26.57 11.53 -15.45
CA LEU A 592 -26.56 12.51 -14.36
C LEU A 592 -26.78 13.96 -14.84
N MET A 593 -26.87 14.18 -16.16
CA MET A 593 -27.10 15.48 -16.81
C MET A 593 -26.22 16.62 -16.24
N PRO A 594 -24.87 16.55 -16.39
CA PRO A 594 -24.00 17.67 -16.01
C PRO A 594 -24.32 18.91 -16.86
N ALA A 595 -24.04 20.09 -16.33
CA ALA A 595 -24.36 21.37 -16.95
C ALA A 595 -23.13 21.98 -17.64
N GLN A 596 -23.26 22.37 -18.90
CA GLN A 596 -22.37 23.29 -19.58
C GLN A 596 -22.77 24.72 -19.20
N LEU A 597 -21.84 25.50 -18.67
CA LEU A 597 -22.02 26.86 -18.18
C LEU A 597 -20.98 27.77 -18.83
N PHE A 598 -21.39 28.93 -19.35
CA PHE A 598 -20.47 29.96 -19.82
C PHE A 598 -20.38 31.08 -18.79
N PHE A 599 -19.20 31.27 -18.23
CA PHE A 599 -18.92 32.33 -17.27
C PHE A 599 -18.53 33.62 -17.98
N LYS A 600 -19.08 34.74 -17.52
CA LYS A 600 -18.74 36.09 -17.95
C LYS A 600 -17.46 36.53 -17.22
N THR A 601 -16.37 36.74 -17.95
CA THR A 601 -15.07 37.09 -17.38
C THR A 601 -14.90 38.60 -17.16
N GLU A 602 -13.86 39.00 -16.40
CA GLU A 602 -13.58 40.40 -16.04
C GLU A 602 -13.43 41.35 -17.23
N ASP A 603 -12.87 40.83 -18.34
CA ASP A 603 -12.65 41.48 -19.64
C ASP A 603 -13.89 41.50 -20.55
N GLY A 604 -15.01 40.90 -20.13
CA GLY A 604 -16.21 40.73 -20.94
C GLY A 604 -16.21 39.50 -21.86
N GLY A 605 -15.17 38.67 -21.80
CA GLY A 605 -15.10 37.39 -22.49
C GLY A 605 -16.06 36.31 -21.94
N LYS A 606 -15.92 35.09 -22.48
CA LYS A 606 -16.70 33.91 -22.07
C LYS A 606 -15.78 32.73 -21.80
N TYR A 607 -15.83 32.16 -20.60
CA TYR A 607 -15.07 30.96 -20.22
C TYR A 607 -16.02 29.76 -20.03
N PRO A 608 -15.92 28.68 -20.84
CA PRO A 608 -16.84 27.55 -20.78
C PRO A 608 -16.38 26.47 -19.78
N VAL A 609 -17.31 26.01 -18.95
CA VAL A 609 -17.06 25.03 -17.87
C VAL A 609 -18.17 23.98 -17.86
N ILE A 610 -17.83 22.74 -17.51
CA ILE A 610 -18.78 21.69 -17.16
C ILE A 610 -18.87 21.64 -15.63
N PHE A 611 -20.07 21.69 -15.07
CA PHE A 611 -20.32 21.41 -13.66
C PHE A 611 -21.06 20.07 -13.50
N LYS A 612 -20.46 19.16 -12.74
CA LYS A 612 -21.05 17.86 -12.40
C LYS A 612 -21.66 17.90 -11.00
N HIS A 613 -22.81 17.24 -10.82
CA HIS A 613 -23.44 17.02 -9.51
C HIS A 613 -24.07 15.61 -9.46
N GLY A 614 -23.55 14.76 -8.58
CA GLY A 614 -23.84 13.32 -8.50
C GLY A 614 -22.63 12.41 -8.74
N ASP A 615 -21.47 12.96 -9.11
CA ASP A 615 -20.22 12.25 -9.39
C ASP A 615 -19.12 12.67 -8.40
N ASP A 616 -18.23 11.73 -8.03
CA ASP A 616 -16.95 12.03 -7.37
C ASP A 616 -15.86 12.29 -8.44
N LEU A 617 -15.37 13.53 -8.52
CA LEU A 617 -14.32 13.92 -9.47
C LEU A 617 -12.89 13.78 -8.94
N ARG A 618 -12.67 13.27 -7.71
CA ARG A 618 -11.31 13.06 -7.16
C ARG A 618 -10.47 12.13 -8.05
N GLN A 619 -11.09 11.15 -8.70
CA GLN A 619 -10.42 10.20 -9.60
C GLN A 619 -9.95 10.87 -10.90
N ASP A 620 -10.83 11.55 -11.64
CA ASP A 620 -10.45 12.33 -12.83
C ASP A 620 -9.41 13.40 -12.50
N GLN A 621 -9.57 14.10 -11.36
CA GLN A 621 -8.62 15.12 -10.91
C GLN A 621 -7.21 14.57 -10.71
N LEU A 622 -7.06 13.44 -10.00
CA LEU A 622 -5.76 12.80 -9.80
C LEU A 622 -5.16 12.35 -11.15
N ILE A 623 -5.95 11.72 -12.02
CA ILE A 623 -5.43 11.23 -13.30
C ILE A 623 -4.99 12.40 -14.20
N LEU A 624 -5.77 13.48 -14.28
CA LEU A 624 -5.41 14.66 -15.09
C LEU A 624 -4.26 15.47 -14.49
N GLN A 625 -4.09 15.47 -13.17
CA GLN A 625 -2.88 15.99 -12.51
C GLN A 625 -1.64 15.18 -12.93
N ILE A 626 -1.72 13.84 -12.92
CA ILE A 626 -0.61 12.98 -13.36
C ILE A 626 -0.35 13.12 -14.87
N ILE A 627 -1.38 13.27 -15.72
CA ILE A 627 -1.21 13.58 -17.16
C ILE A 627 -0.53 14.95 -17.36
N SER A 628 -0.89 15.96 -16.54
CA SER A 628 -0.25 17.29 -16.57
C SER A 628 1.22 17.22 -16.19
N LEU A 629 1.56 16.44 -15.16
CA LEU A 629 2.94 16.18 -14.77
C LEU A 629 3.71 15.44 -15.88
N MET A 630 3.12 14.38 -16.46
CA MET A 630 3.73 13.65 -17.58
C MET A 630 4.01 14.56 -18.79
N ASP A 631 3.10 15.48 -19.13
CA ASP A 631 3.33 16.48 -20.18
C ASP A 631 4.45 17.48 -19.79
N LYS A 632 4.52 17.96 -18.53
CA LYS A 632 5.64 18.81 -18.04
C LYS A 632 6.98 18.08 -18.11
N LEU A 633 7.04 16.81 -17.72
CA LEU A 633 8.24 15.96 -17.76
C LEU A 633 8.69 15.65 -19.20
N LEU A 634 7.76 15.40 -20.11
CA LEU A 634 8.09 15.20 -21.53
C LEU A 634 8.59 16.50 -22.18
N ARG A 635 7.99 17.65 -21.85
CA ARG A 635 8.49 18.98 -22.26
C ARG A 635 9.88 19.30 -21.70
N LYS A 636 10.21 18.87 -20.48
CA LYS A 636 11.54 18.99 -19.84
C LYS A 636 12.62 18.25 -20.66
N GLU A 637 12.27 17.16 -21.32
CA GLU A 637 13.12 16.41 -22.26
C GLU A 637 13.03 16.92 -23.71
N ASN A 638 12.34 18.04 -23.96
CA ASN A 638 12.03 18.65 -25.27
C ASN A 638 11.01 17.89 -26.16
N LEU A 639 10.24 16.94 -25.61
CA LEU A 639 9.24 16.16 -26.34
C LEU A 639 7.81 16.72 -26.16
N ASP A 640 7.42 17.69 -26.99
CA ASP A 640 6.04 18.21 -27.01
C ASP A 640 5.08 17.29 -27.78
N LEU A 641 4.40 16.40 -27.06
CA LEU A 641 3.38 15.50 -27.61
C LEU A 641 1.99 16.17 -27.82
N LYS A 642 1.88 17.50 -27.74
CA LYS A 642 0.64 18.26 -27.99
C LYS A 642 -0.58 17.81 -27.16
N LEU A 643 -0.35 17.25 -25.97
CA LEU A 643 -1.39 16.76 -25.06
C LEU A 643 -2.40 17.86 -24.67
N THR A 644 -3.53 17.44 -24.10
CA THR A 644 -4.58 18.35 -23.60
C THR A 644 -5.08 17.90 -22.23
N PRO A 645 -4.24 17.99 -21.18
CA PRO A 645 -4.70 17.83 -19.81
C PRO A 645 -5.65 18.98 -19.47
N TYR A 646 -6.96 18.74 -19.61
CA TYR A 646 -7.99 19.69 -19.26
C TYR A 646 -8.17 19.75 -17.74
N LYS A 647 -8.45 20.95 -17.21
CA LYS A 647 -8.51 21.16 -15.75
C LYS A 647 -9.75 20.48 -15.16
N VAL A 648 -9.60 19.89 -13.97
CA VAL A 648 -10.68 19.33 -13.15
C VAL A 648 -10.46 19.75 -11.70
N LEU A 649 -11.54 20.08 -11.00
CA LEU A 649 -11.53 20.38 -9.56
C LEU A 649 -12.77 19.78 -8.91
N ALA A 650 -12.58 18.77 -8.05
CA ALA A 650 -13.58 18.33 -7.09
C ALA A 650 -13.80 19.43 -6.04
N THR A 651 -15.06 19.74 -5.73
CA THR A 651 -15.43 20.71 -4.67
C THR A 651 -16.20 20.07 -3.53
N SER A 652 -16.72 18.85 -3.71
CA SER A 652 -16.98 17.86 -2.67
C SER A 652 -16.80 16.46 -3.26
N THR A 653 -17.09 15.41 -2.49
CA THR A 653 -17.14 14.02 -3.02
C THR A 653 -18.34 13.76 -3.93
N LYS A 654 -19.21 14.76 -4.18
CA LYS A 654 -20.46 14.63 -4.95
C LYS A 654 -20.64 15.71 -6.02
N HIS A 655 -19.70 16.64 -6.18
CA HIS A 655 -19.72 17.66 -7.25
C HIS A 655 -18.36 18.31 -7.51
N GLY A 656 -18.22 18.91 -8.69
CA GLY A 656 -17.06 19.70 -9.06
C GLY A 656 -17.11 20.24 -10.49
N PHE A 657 -16.03 20.90 -10.89
CA PHE A 657 -15.86 21.57 -12.17
C PHE A 657 -14.90 20.81 -13.08
N MET A 658 -15.15 20.87 -14.39
CA MET A 658 -14.25 20.39 -15.44
C MET A 658 -14.17 21.45 -16.55
N GLN A 659 -13.00 21.67 -17.11
CA GLN A 659 -12.80 22.62 -18.21
C GLN A 659 -13.45 22.10 -19.50
N PHE A 660 -14.24 22.92 -20.18
CA PHE A 660 -14.82 22.53 -21.46
C PHE A 660 -13.85 22.81 -22.62
N ILE A 661 -13.41 21.76 -23.31
CA ILE A 661 -12.57 21.86 -24.50
C ILE A 661 -13.45 21.71 -25.76
N GLN A 662 -13.44 22.70 -26.64
CA GLN A 662 -14.23 22.68 -27.88
C GLN A 662 -13.74 21.56 -28.82
N SER A 663 -14.51 20.48 -28.87
CA SER A 663 -14.14 19.21 -29.50
C SER A 663 -15.39 18.43 -29.92
N VAL A 664 -15.19 17.29 -30.61
CA VAL A 664 -16.25 16.38 -31.07
C VAL A 664 -15.82 14.94 -30.73
N PRO A 665 -16.70 14.05 -30.23
CA PRO A 665 -16.35 12.65 -30.00
C PRO A 665 -15.97 11.93 -31.30
N VAL A 666 -15.01 11.00 -31.25
CA VAL A 666 -14.59 10.23 -32.44
C VAL A 666 -15.76 9.39 -33.00
N ALA A 667 -16.67 8.91 -32.14
CA ALA A 667 -17.91 8.28 -32.59
C ALA A 667 -18.75 9.19 -33.50
N GLU A 668 -19.04 10.42 -33.06
CA GLU A 668 -19.79 11.41 -33.83
C GLU A 668 -19.06 11.82 -35.12
N VAL A 669 -17.72 11.95 -35.08
CA VAL A 669 -16.88 12.21 -36.27
C VAL A 669 -17.03 11.11 -37.33
N LEU A 670 -17.13 9.85 -36.92
CA LEU A 670 -17.32 8.72 -37.83
C LEU A 670 -18.75 8.67 -38.38
N ASP A 671 -19.75 8.93 -37.54
CA ASP A 671 -21.16 9.00 -37.97
C ASP A 671 -21.42 10.15 -38.96
N THR A 672 -20.74 11.30 -38.82
CA THR A 672 -20.99 12.49 -39.66
C THR A 672 -20.07 12.66 -40.86
N GLU A 673 -18.79 12.27 -40.77
CA GLU A 673 -17.81 12.46 -41.85
C GLU A 673 -17.26 11.13 -42.42
N GLY A 674 -17.63 9.98 -41.84
CA GLY A 674 -17.18 8.64 -42.24
C GLY A 674 -15.74 8.28 -41.90
N SER A 675 -14.86 9.26 -41.64
CA SER A 675 -13.48 9.02 -41.18
C SER A 675 -12.86 10.26 -40.51
N ILE A 676 -11.90 10.01 -39.60
CA ILE A 676 -11.06 11.06 -38.99
C ILE A 676 -10.34 11.89 -40.08
N GLN A 677 -9.90 11.27 -41.17
CA GLN A 677 -9.27 11.98 -42.28
C GLN A 677 -10.21 12.95 -42.98
N ASN A 678 -11.48 12.56 -43.22
CA ASN A 678 -12.46 13.44 -43.86
C ASN A 678 -12.79 14.65 -42.99
N PHE A 679 -12.93 14.44 -41.67
CA PHE A 679 -13.10 15.52 -40.69
C PHE A 679 -11.93 16.53 -40.73
N PHE A 680 -10.68 16.05 -40.72
CA PHE A 680 -9.53 16.95 -40.85
C PHE A 680 -9.46 17.62 -42.22
N ARG A 681 -9.76 16.93 -43.32
CA ARG A 681 -9.79 17.52 -44.67
C ARG A 681 -10.87 18.60 -44.83
N LYS A 682 -11.96 18.50 -44.05
CA LYS A 682 -13.05 19.49 -44.00
C LYS A 682 -12.70 20.77 -43.25
N TYR A 683 -11.84 20.69 -42.23
CA TYR A 683 -11.46 21.84 -41.38
C TYR A 683 -10.05 22.38 -41.63
N ALA A 684 -9.15 21.59 -42.22
CA ALA A 684 -7.76 21.94 -42.53
C ALA A 684 -7.24 21.21 -43.79
N PRO A 685 -7.84 21.44 -44.98
CA PRO A 685 -7.35 20.87 -46.23
C PRO A 685 -5.97 21.39 -46.62
N SER A 686 -5.16 20.57 -47.30
CA SER A 686 -3.89 20.99 -47.90
C SER A 686 -3.51 20.09 -49.08
N GLU A 687 -3.28 20.67 -50.25
CA GLU A 687 -2.96 19.92 -51.49
C GLU A 687 -1.63 19.18 -51.40
N ASN A 688 -0.62 19.80 -50.76
CA ASN A 688 0.70 19.23 -50.53
C ASN A 688 0.81 18.48 -49.18
N GLY A 689 -0.31 18.28 -48.48
CA GLY A 689 -0.35 17.72 -47.13
C GLY A 689 -0.65 16.22 -47.09
N PRO A 690 -0.19 15.48 -46.06
CA PRO A 690 -0.43 14.04 -45.94
C PRO A 690 -1.94 13.73 -45.95
N ASN A 691 -2.35 12.81 -46.83
CA ASN A 691 -3.76 12.45 -47.07
C ASN A 691 -4.69 13.64 -47.45
N GLY A 692 -4.12 14.75 -47.97
CA GLY A 692 -4.84 15.98 -48.32
C GLY A 692 -5.13 16.90 -47.12
N ILE A 693 -4.43 16.72 -45.99
CA ILE A 693 -4.66 17.39 -44.71
C ILE A 693 -3.42 18.21 -44.34
N SER A 694 -3.60 19.38 -43.71
CA SER A 694 -2.49 20.19 -43.20
C SER A 694 -1.50 19.36 -42.37
N ALA A 695 -0.21 19.45 -42.72
CA ALA A 695 0.86 18.70 -42.05
C ALA A 695 0.94 19.01 -40.54
N GLU A 696 0.68 20.25 -40.12
CA GLU A 696 0.63 20.65 -38.70
C GLU A 696 -0.50 19.94 -37.92
N VAL A 697 -1.66 19.79 -38.56
CA VAL A 697 -2.84 19.11 -37.96
C VAL A 697 -2.59 17.61 -37.88
N MET A 698 -1.96 17.02 -38.90
CA MET A 698 -1.59 15.60 -38.89
C MET A 698 -0.47 15.31 -37.87
N ASP A 699 0.56 16.15 -37.79
CA ASP A 699 1.62 16.08 -36.76
C ASP A 699 1.05 16.17 -35.34
N THR A 700 0.15 17.14 -35.11
CA THR A 700 -0.54 17.32 -33.84
C THR A 700 -1.40 16.11 -33.47
N TYR A 701 -2.06 15.49 -34.46
CA TYR A 701 -2.82 14.26 -34.28
C TYR A 701 -1.93 13.06 -33.93
N VAL A 702 -0.87 12.82 -34.71
CA VAL A 702 0.10 11.75 -34.49
C VAL A 702 0.73 11.84 -33.09
N LYS A 703 1.18 13.03 -32.69
CA LYS A 703 1.81 13.29 -31.39
C LYS A 703 0.86 13.12 -30.21
N SER A 704 -0.33 13.72 -30.28
CA SER A 704 -1.31 13.61 -29.19
C SER A 704 -1.84 12.18 -29.05
N CYS A 705 -2.04 11.47 -30.16
CA CYS A 705 -2.37 10.04 -30.16
C CYS A 705 -1.25 9.18 -29.54
N ALA A 706 0.02 9.42 -29.88
CA ALA A 706 1.16 8.70 -29.30
C ALA A 706 1.25 8.92 -27.77
N GLY A 707 1.16 10.18 -27.33
CA GLY A 707 1.22 10.52 -25.91
C GLY A 707 0.09 9.90 -25.10
N TYR A 708 -1.17 10.00 -25.54
CA TYR A 708 -2.28 9.37 -24.83
C TYR A 708 -2.22 7.83 -24.87
N CYS A 709 -1.75 7.21 -25.96
CA CYS A 709 -1.53 5.75 -26.01
C CYS A 709 -0.57 5.27 -24.92
N VAL A 710 0.61 5.92 -24.79
CA VAL A 710 1.63 5.55 -23.78
C VAL A 710 1.13 5.85 -22.36
N ILE A 711 0.55 7.03 -22.14
CA ILE A 711 0.10 7.45 -20.80
C ILE A 711 -1.06 6.58 -20.31
N THR A 712 -2.05 6.27 -21.15
CA THR A 712 -3.16 5.39 -20.76
C THR A 712 -2.73 3.93 -20.56
N TYR A 713 -1.68 3.47 -21.24
CA TYR A 713 -1.04 2.19 -20.95
C TYR A 713 -0.37 2.18 -19.56
N ILE A 714 0.44 3.20 -19.23
CA ILE A 714 1.14 3.32 -17.93
C ILE A 714 0.16 3.39 -16.76
N LEU A 715 -0.89 4.22 -16.89
CA LEU A 715 -1.91 4.40 -15.85
C LEU A 715 -2.97 3.27 -15.86
N GLY A 716 -2.93 2.38 -16.85
CA GLY A 716 -3.87 1.27 -16.98
C GLY A 716 -5.32 1.70 -17.13
N VAL A 717 -5.60 2.78 -17.87
CA VAL A 717 -6.95 3.34 -18.03
C VAL A 717 -7.84 2.39 -18.83
N GLY A 718 -8.98 2.00 -18.26
CA GLY A 718 -9.97 1.11 -18.84
C GLY A 718 -10.97 1.80 -19.75
N ASP A 719 -11.91 1.02 -20.30
CA ASP A 719 -13.09 1.48 -21.02
C ASP A 719 -12.88 2.63 -22.02
N ARG A 720 -11.86 2.47 -22.88
CA ARG A 720 -11.66 3.38 -24.01
C ARG A 720 -12.55 2.90 -25.15
N HIS A 721 -13.60 3.66 -25.43
CA HIS A 721 -14.47 3.55 -26.61
C HIS A 721 -14.55 4.91 -27.32
N LEU A 722 -15.11 4.95 -28.53
CA LEU A 722 -14.98 6.07 -29.46
C LEU A 722 -15.67 7.36 -28.99
N ASP A 723 -16.59 7.27 -28.02
CA ASP A 723 -17.22 8.42 -27.35
C ASP A 723 -16.29 9.07 -26.28
N ASN A 724 -15.46 8.26 -25.63
CA ASN A 724 -14.48 8.70 -24.61
C ASN A 724 -13.18 9.24 -25.23
N LEU A 725 -13.11 9.30 -26.56
CA LEU A 725 -12.04 9.91 -27.34
C LEU A 725 -12.59 11.18 -27.99
N LEU A 726 -12.05 12.35 -27.64
CA LEU A 726 -12.47 13.64 -28.18
C LEU A 726 -11.42 14.18 -29.15
N LEU A 727 -11.89 14.75 -30.25
CA LEU A 727 -11.09 15.29 -31.34
C LEU A 727 -11.31 16.79 -31.50
N THR A 728 -10.24 17.56 -31.64
CA THR A 728 -10.29 18.99 -31.95
C THR A 728 -10.07 19.25 -33.45
N LYS A 729 -10.58 20.38 -33.95
CA LYS A 729 -10.38 20.81 -35.35
C LYS A 729 -8.91 21.10 -35.70
N THR A 730 -8.05 21.28 -34.69
CA THR A 730 -6.61 21.52 -34.83
C THR A 730 -5.77 20.25 -34.72
N GLY A 731 -6.39 19.06 -34.73
CA GLY A 731 -5.68 17.78 -34.76
C GLY A 731 -5.54 17.09 -33.41
N LYS A 732 -5.62 17.82 -32.29
CA LYS A 732 -5.44 17.20 -30.96
C LYS A 732 -6.52 16.16 -30.69
N LEU A 733 -6.08 14.93 -30.42
CA LEU A 733 -6.85 13.85 -29.81
C LEU A 733 -6.62 13.87 -28.29
N PHE A 734 -7.67 13.68 -27.49
CA PHE A 734 -7.54 13.51 -26.04
C PHE A 734 -8.62 12.60 -25.47
N HIS A 735 -8.33 11.99 -24.33
CA HIS A 735 -9.21 11.02 -23.67
C HIS A 735 -9.98 11.73 -22.54
N ILE A 736 -11.26 11.40 -22.37
CA ILE A 736 -12.12 11.87 -21.27
C ILE A 736 -12.64 10.70 -20.42
N ASP A 737 -13.23 11.01 -19.27
CA ASP A 737 -13.84 10.06 -18.32
C ASP A 737 -12.86 9.00 -17.82
N PHE A 738 -12.25 9.24 -16.67
CA PHE A 738 -11.26 8.33 -16.07
C PHE A 738 -11.88 7.42 -14.99
N GLY A 739 -13.16 7.07 -15.12
CA GLY A 739 -13.90 6.22 -14.17
C GLY A 739 -13.42 4.77 -14.03
N TYR A 740 -12.52 4.30 -14.91
CA TYR A 740 -11.84 3.00 -14.79
C TYR A 740 -10.33 3.17 -14.96
N ILE A 741 -9.55 2.89 -13.92
CA ILE A 741 -8.07 2.99 -13.92
C ILE A 741 -7.39 1.72 -13.39
N LEU A 742 -6.05 1.70 -13.37
CA LEU A 742 -5.24 0.67 -12.70
C LEU A 742 -5.60 -0.75 -13.16
N GLY A 743 -5.79 -0.92 -14.47
CA GLY A 743 -6.06 -2.20 -15.12
C GLY A 743 -7.49 -2.72 -14.97
N ARG A 744 -8.43 -1.95 -14.40
CA ARG A 744 -9.86 -2.28 -14.51
C ARG A 744 -10.36 -1.92 -15.90
N ASP A 745 -11.24 -2.76 -16.45
CA ASP A 745 -11.94 -2.53 -17.71
C ASP A 745 -13.25 -3.34 -17.65
N PRO A 746 -14.41 -2.79 -18.08
CA PRO A 746 -15.66 -3.55 -18.17
C PRO A 746 -15.63 -4.61 -19.28
N LYS A 747 -14.67 -4.56 -20.21
CA LYS A 747 -14.50 -5.54 -21.28
C LYS A 747 -13.63 -6.71 -20.78
N PRO A 748 -14.04 -7.98 -20.96
CA PRO A 748 -13.37 -9.14 -20.35
C PRO A 748 -11.99 -9.47 -20.92
N LEU A 749 -11.68 -8.99 -22.13
CA LEU A 749 -10.37 -9.13 -22.79
C LEU A 749 -10.04 -7.81 -23.51
N PRO A 750 -9.55 -6.78 -22.79
CA PRO A 750 -9.17 -5.52 -23.41
C PRO A 750 -7.83 -5.64 -24.16
N PRO A 751 -7.62 -4.88 -25.26
CA PRO A 751 -6.29 -4.81 -25.88
C PRO A 751 -5.28 -4.18 -24.89
N PRO A 752 -4.00 -4.60 -24.93
CA PRO A 752 -3.04 -4.26 -23.89
C PRO A 752 -2.58 -2.79 -23.97
N MET A 753 -2.57 -2.19 -25.17
CA MET A 753 -2.53 -0.75 -25.39
C MET A 753 -3.88 -0.26 -25.95
N LYS A 754 -4.32 0.95 -25.58
CA LYS A 754 -5.63 1.51 -25.96
C LYS A 754 -5.61 2.22 -27.33
N LEU A 755 -5.18 1.49 -28.35
CA LEU A 755 -5.21 1.91 -29.75
C LEU A 755 -6.42 1.26 -30.45
N ASN A 756 -7.15 2.03 -31.26
CA ASN A 756 -8.28 1.54 -32.06
C ASN A 756 -7.95 1.60 -33.57
N LYS A 757 -8.65 0.80 -34.38
CA LYS A 757 -8.41 0.69 -35.84
C LYS A 757 -8.57 2.05 -36.53
N GLU A 758 -9.59 2.79 -36.13
CA GLU A 758 -9.99 4.09 -36.67
C GLU A 758 -8.91 5.15 -36.40
N MET A 759 -8.15 5.00 -35.30
CA MET A 759 -7.02 5.89 -34.97
C MET A 759 -5.84 5.65 -35.92
N VAL A 760 -5.56 4.39 -36.26
CA VAL A 760 -4.50 4.00 -37.20
C VAL A 760 -4.87 4.38 -38.64
N GLU A 761 -6.12 4.20 -39.03
CA GLU A 761 -6.64 4.66 -40.33
C GLU A 761 -6.64 6.20 -40.42
N GLY A 762 -6.88 6.91 -39.32
CA GLY A 762 -6.70 8.36 -39.21
C GLY A 762 -5.31 8.85 -39.63
N MET A 763 -4.26 8.05 -39.40
CA MET A 763 -2.88 8.37 -39.82
C MET A 763 -2.60 8.04 -41.30
N GLY A 764 -3.39 7.15 -41.91
CA GLY A 764 -3.11 6.56 -43.24
C GLY A 764 -2.84 5.06 -43.22
N GLY A 765 -3.08 4.37 -42.10
CA GLY A 765 -2.89 2.92 -41.98
C GLY A 765 -1.46 2.52 -41.62
N THR A 766 -1.25 1.22 -41.41
CA THR A 766 -0.01 0.64 -40.85
C THR A 766 1.24 0.77 -41.73
N GLN A 767 1.08 1.14 -43.00
CA GLN A 767 2.17 1.37 -43.95
C GLN A 767 2.48 2.87 -44.16
N SER A 768 1.77 3.78 -43.47
CA SER A 768 2.00 5.22 -43.57
C SER A 768 3.24 5.67 -42.79
N GLU A 769 3.92 6.70 -43.31
CA GLU A 769 5.00 7.41 -42.61
C GLU A 769 4.52 7.97 -41.27
N GLN A 770 3.28 8.47 -41.22
CA GLN A 770 2.63 9.03 -40.04
C GLN A 770 2.46 7.97 -38.93
N TYR A 771 2.16 6.71 -39.30
CA TYR A 771 2.14 5.59 -38.36
C TYR A 771 3.55 5.18 -37.90
N GLN A 772 4.57 5.28 -38.77
CA GLN A 772 5.96 5.03 -38.36
C GLN A 772 6.46 6.09 -37.35
N GLU A 773 6.13 7.36 -37.57
CA GLU A 773 6.43 8.43 -36.61
C GLU A 773 5.63 8.27 -35.31
N PHE A 774 4.35 7.89 -35.37
CA PHE A 774 3.57 7.52 -34.16
C PHE A 774 4.27 6.47 -33.30
N ARG A 775 4.79 5.39 -33.91
CA ARG A 775 5.54 4.34 -33.20
C ARG A 775 6.79 4.90 -32.54
N LYS A 776 7.59 5.68 -33.28
CA LYS A 776 8.79 6.35 -32.77
C LYS A 776 8.48 7.28 -31.59
N GLN A 777 7.44 8.12 -31.71
CA GLN A 777 6.97 8.99 -30.62
C GLN A 777 6.54 8.18 -29.38
N CYS A 778 5.84 7.05 -29.56
CA CYS A 778 5.49 6.15 -28.45
C CYS A 778 6.73 5.59 -27.73
N TYR A 779 7.74 5.12 -28.47
CA TYR A 779 8.98 4.58 -27.88
C TYR A 779 9.75 5.65 -27.10
N THR A 780 9.95 6.82 -27.70
CA THR A 780 10.66 7.95 -27.08
C THR A 780 9.93 8.43 -25.83
N ALA A 781 8.61 8.61 -25.89
CA ALA A 781 7.78 9.00 -24.74
C ALA A 781 7.86 7.97 -23.59
N PHE A 782 7.81 6.67 -23.90
CA PHE A 782 7.92 5.61 -22.89
C PHE A 782 9.27 5.65 -22.18
N LEU A 783 10.39 5.77 -22.91
CA LEU A 783 11.73 5.86 -22.31
C LEU A 783 11.90 7.09 -21.41
N HIS A 784 11.44 8.27 -21.84
CA HIS A 784 11.50 9.46 -20.98
C HIS A 784 10.65 9.29 -19.70
N LEU A 785 9.42 8.76 -19.81
CA LEU A 785 8.58 8.54 -18.62
C LEU A 785 9.15 7.46 -17.68
N ARG A 786 9.85 6.44 -18.18
CA ARG A 786 10.56 5.45 -17.34
C ARG A 786 11.62 6.10 -16.44
N ARG A 787 12.34 7.12 -16.93
CA ARG A 787 13.37 7.83 -16.16
C ARG A 787 12.80 8.60 -14.95
N TYR A 788 11.58 9.11 -15.08
CA TYR A 788 10.86 9.82 -14.02
C TYR A 788 9.86 8.91 -13.25
N SER A 789 9.95 7.59 -13.41
CA SER A 789 9.04 6.63 -12.78
C SER A 789 9.01 6.74 -11.24
N ASN A 790 10.15 6.97 -10.58
CA ASN A 790 10.20 7.14 -9.12
C ASN A 790 9.27 8.26 -8.62
N LEU A 791 9.28 9.44 -9.26
CA LEU A 791 8.41 10.56 -8.91
C LEU A 791 6.93 10.17 -9.05
N ILE A 792 6.57 9.53 -10.17
CA ILE A 792 5.20 9.11 -10.45
C ILE A 792 4.73 8.05 -9.43
N LEU A 793 5.59 7.09 -9.09
CA LEU A 793 5.31 6.06 -8.07
C LEU A 793 5.22 6.66 -6.65
N ASN A 794 6.06 7.64 -6.30
CA ASN A 794 5.97 8.37 -5.03
C ASN A 794 4.63 9.11 -4.91
N LEU A 795 4.20 9.80 -5.97
CA LEU A 795 2.92 10.51 -5.99
C LEU A 795 1.73 9.54 -5.88
N PHE A 796 1.76 8.38 -6.54
CA PHE A 796 0.75 7.34 -6.32
C PHE A 796 0.80 6.76 -4.89
N SER A 797 1.99 6.60 -4.30
CA SER A 797 2.15 6.11 -2.93
C SER A 797 1.57 7.06 -1.87
N LEU A 798 1.49 8.37 -2.16
CA LEU A 798 0.85 9.35 -1.27
C LEU A 798 -0.69 9.41 -1.44
N MET A 799 -1.25 8.78 -2.48
CA MET A 799 -2.70 8.75 -2.75
C MET A 799 -3.37 7.44 -2.30
N VAL A 800 -2.63 6.46 -1.78
CA VAL A 800 -3.17 5.14 -1.39
C VAL A 800 -4.31 5.28 -0.38
N ASP A 801 -4.10 6.07 0.66
CA ASP A 801 -5.09 6.31 1.72
C ASP A 801 -6.05 7.48 1.42
N ALA A 802 -6.13 7.94 0.16
CA ALA A 802 -6.99 9.06 -0.25
C ALA A 802 -8.49 8.72 -0.35
N ASN A 803 -8.87 7.46 -0.17
CA ASN A 803 -10.25 6.94 -0.31
C ASN A 803 -10.90 7.28 -1.68
N ILE A 804 -10.10 7.30 -2.75
CA ILE A 804 -10.57 7.49 -4.13
C ILE A 804 -11.14 6.16 -4.65
N PRO A 805 -12.31 6.12 -5.33
CA PRO A 805 -13.06 4.89 -5.61
C PRO A 805 -12.24 3.71 -6.15
N ASP A 806 -11.52 3.86 -7.28
CA ASP A 806 -10.77 2.71 -7.82
C ASP A 806 -9.53 2.34 -6.96
N ILE A 807 -8.92 3.30 -6.28
CA ILE A 807 -7.70 3.09 -5.47
C ILE A 807 -8.06 2.34 -4.18
N ALA A 808 -9.12 2.77 -3.50
CA ALA A 808 -9.60 2.19 -2.23
C ALA A 808 -9.98 0.70 -2.34
N LEU A 809 -10.32 0.23 -3.55
CA LEU A 809 -10.64 -1.17 -3.82
C LEU A 809 -9.40 -2.10 -3.88
N GLU A 810 -8.20 -1.59 -4.22
CA GLU A 810 -6.95 -2.37 -4.22
C GLU A 810 -5.72 -1.48 -3.84
N PRO A 811 -5.66 -0.94 -2.60
CA PRO A 811 -4.62 0.00 -2.19
C PRO A 811 -3.20 -0.59 -2.32
N ASP A 812 -2.94 -1.75 -1.72
CA ASP A 812 -1.63 -2.44 -1.70
C ASP A 812 -1.05 -2.72 -3.11
N LYS A 813 -1.92 -2.81 -4.12
CA LYS A 813 -1.53 -3.11 -5.50
C LYS A 813 -1.45 -1.87 -6.38
N THR A 814 -1.99 -0.73 -5.95
CA THR A 814 -2.12 0.48 -6.78
C THR A 814 -0.76 0.94 -7.33
N VAL A 815 0.22 1.16 -6.45
CA VAL A 815 1.58 1.59 -6.86
C VAL A 815 2.27 0.50 -7.69
N LYS A 816 2.12 -0.78 -7.29
CA LYS A 816 2.73 -1.91 -8.00
C LYS A 816 2.21 -2.06 -9.44
N LYS A 817 0.90 -1.91 -9.67
CA LYS A 817 0.33 -2.03 -11.03
C LYS A 817 0.91 -0.98 -11.99
N VAL A 818 1.16 0.24 -11.52
CA VAL A 818 1.81 1.31 -12.32
C VAL A 818 3.30 0.98 -12.54
N GLN A 819 4.00 0.49 -11.50
CA GLN A 819 5.39 0.04 -11.60
C GLN A 819 5.57 -1.09 -12.61
N ASP A 820 4.71 -2.11 -12.58
CA ASP A 820 4.72 -3.26 -13.49
C ASP A 820 4.53 -2.81 -14.96
N LYS A 821 3.84 -1.69 -15.21
CA LYS A 821 3.70 -1.06 -16.54
C LYS A 821 4.96 -0.32 -17.01
N PHE A 822 5.75 0.25 -16.11
CA PHE A 822 7.03 0.89 -16.48
C PHE A 822 8.12 -0.11 -16.91
N ARG A 823 7.95 -1.40 -16.61
CA ARG A 823 8.91 -2.47 -16.92
C ARG A 823 10.34 -2.11 -16.50
N LEU A 824 10.51 -1.73 -15.23
CA LEU A 824 11.81 -1.36 -14.64
C LEU A 824 12.77 -2.56 -14.49
N ASP A 825 12.33 -3.75 -14.88
CA ASP A 825 13.10 -4.99 -15.01
C ASP A 825 13.90 -5.11 -16.32
N LEU A 826 13.61 -4.25 -17.32
CA LEU A 826 14.22 -4.28 -18.66
C LEU A 826 15.26 -3.16 -18.88
N SER A 827 16.20 -3.37 -19.81
CA SER A 827 17.04 -2.30 -20.36
C SER A 827 16.23 -1.25 -21.16
N ASP A 828 16.86 -0.16 -21.62
CA ASP A 828 16.20 0.80 -22.52
C ASP A 828 15.94 0.15 -23.91
N GLU A 829 16.85 -0.67 -24.43
CA GLU A 829 16.68 -1.41 -25.69
C GLU A 829 15.57 -2.47 -25.59
N GLU A 830 15.57 -3.27 -24.52
CA GLU A 830 14.56 -4.30 -24.26
C GLU A 830 13.17 -3.67 -24.06
N ALA A 831 13.10 -2.50 -23.42
CA ALA A 831 11.84 -1.77 -23.24
C ALA A 831 11.28 -1.19 -24.55
N VAL A 832 12.14 -0.78 -25.49
CA VAL A 832 11.72 -0.39 -26.85
C VAL A 832 11.18 -1.61 -27.60
N HIS A 833 11.87 -2.75 -27.56
CA HIS A 833 11.36 -3.99 -28.17
C HIS A 833 10.04 -4.46 -27.56
N TYR A 834 9.89 -4.37 -26.24
CA TYR A 834 8.63 -4.67 -25.56
C TYR A 834 7.49 -3.73 -26.00
N MET A 835 7.75 -2.42 -26.08
CA MET A 835 6.75 -1.45 -26.55
C MET A 835 6.42 -1.65 -28.05
N GLN A 836 7.39 -2.05 -28.87
CA GLN A 836 7.17 -2.46 -30.25
C GLN A 836 6.20 -3.64 -30.34
N SER A 837 6.47 -4.73 -29.63
CA SER A 837 5.56 -5.90 -29.59
C SER A 837 4.17 -5.53 -29.06
N LEU A 838 4.08 -4.68 -28.02
CA LEU A 838 2.81 -4.23 -27.45
C LEU A 838 1.92 -3.50 -28.47
N ILE A 839 2.52 -2.62 -29.30
CA ILE A 839 1.81 -1.91 -30.37
C ILE A 839 1.38 -2.91 -31.46
N ASP A 840 2.30 -3.76 -31.93
CA ASP A 840 2.01 -4.71 -33.01
C ASP A 840 0.94 -5.73 -32.59
N GLU A 841 1.00 -6.29 -31.37
CA GLU A 841 -0.04 -7.17 -30.80
C GLU A 841 -1.40 -6.48 -30.73
N SER A 842 -1.43 -5.24 -30.22
CA SER A 842 -2.68 -4.47 -30.12
C SER A 842 -3.31 -4.26 -31.50
N VAL A 843 -2.50 -3.97 -32.54
CA VAL A 843 -2.98 -3.79 -33.91
C VAL A 843 -3.43 -5.10 -34.55
N HIS A 844 -2.72 -6.21 -34.35
CA HIS A 844 -3.16 -7.52 -34.86
C HIS A 844 -4.47 -7.98 -34.20
N ALA A 845 -4.65 -7.74 -32.90
CA ALA A 845 -5.88 -8.10 -32.18
C ALA A 845 -7.12 -7.36 -32.74
N LEU A 846 -6.99 -6.06 -33.09
CA LEU A 846 -8.06 -5.28 -33.72
C LEU A 846 -8.47 -5.89 -35.08
N PHE A 847 -7.50 -6.16 -35.96
CA PHE A 847 -7.78 -6.71 -37.28
C PHE A 847 -8.33 -8.14 -37.21
N ALA A 848 -7.86 -8.98 -36.28
CA ALA A 848 -8.41 -10.30 -36.03
C ALA A 848 -9.88 -10.25 -35.59
N ALA A 849 -10.23 -9.35 -34.66
CA ALA A 849 -11.61 -9.17 -34.20
C ALA A 849 -12.55 -8.69 -35.33
N VAL A 850 -12.08 -7.79 -36.19
CA VAL A 850 -12.83 -7.34 -37.38
C VAL A 850 -13.03 -8.48 -38.38
N VAL A 851 -12.00 -9.28 -38.66
CA VAL A 851 -12.12 -10.46 -39.53
C VAL A 851 -13.10 -11.49 -38.94
N GLU A 852 -13.09 -11.71 -37.62
CA GLU A 852 -14.03 -12.64 -36.97
C GLU A 852 -15.47 -12.11 -37.01
N GLN A 853 -15.71 -10.80 -36.83
CA GLN A 853 -17.04 -10.21 -37.00
C GLN A 853 -17.52 -10.29 -38.46
N ILE A 854 -16.67 -9.97 -39.44
CA ILE A 854 -16.99 -10.13 -40.87
C ILE A 854 -17.28 -11.60 -41.18
N HIS A 855 -16.56 -12.55 -40.60
CA HIS A 855 -16.81 -13.97 -40.82
C HIS A 855 -18.13 -14.43 -40.18
N LYS A 856 -18.46 -13.97 -38.96
CA LYS A 856 -19.78 -14.22 -38.33
C LYS A 856 -20.93 -13.60 -39.12
N PHE A 857 -20.76 -12.40 -39.66
CA PHE A 857 -21.73 -11.74 -40.54
C PHE A 857 -21.89 -12.51 -41.85
N ALA A 858 -20.79 -12.92 -42.50
CA ALA A 858 -20.82 -13.74 -43.72
C ALA A 858 -21.39 -15.15 -43.50
N GLN A 859 -21.31 -15.71 -42.28
CA GLN A 859 -22.02 -16.93 -41.89
C GLN A 859 -23.51 -16.69 -41.64
N TYR A 860 -23.89 -15.53 -41.09
CA TYR A 860 -25.29 -15.13 -40.89
C TYR A 860 -26.02 -14.95 -42.22
N TRP A 861 -25.38 -14.31 -43.21
CA TRP A 861 -25.89 -14.17 -44.59
C TRP A 861 -25.68 -15.43 -45.47
N ARG A 862 -25.26 -16.56 -44.89
CA ARG A 862 -25.20 -17.89 -45.54
C ARG A 862 -26.25 -18.86 -44.96
N LYS A 863 -27.25 -18.32 -44.24
CA LYS A 863 -28.48 -18.98 -43.82
C LYS A 863 -29.69 -18.21 -44.34
#